data_AF-A0A6M1YT70-F1
#
_entry.id   AF-A0A6M1YT70-F1
#
_cell.length_a   1.000
_cell.length_b   1.000
_cell.length_c   1.000
_cell.angle_alpha   90.00
_cell.angle_beta   90.00
_cell.angle_gamma   90.00
#
_symmetry.space_group_name_H-M   'P 1'
#
loop_
_entity.id
_entity.type
_entity.pdbx_description
1 polymer ?
#
loop_
_entity_poly.entity_id
_entity_poly.type
_entity_poly.pdbx_seq_one_letter_code
_entity_poly.pdbx_strand_id
1 'polypeptide(L)'
;MEEIKKSRGLIQRLKKNDLGFKIILGIVFWICFATLCHFKQVRVQVFDLQSLSPKYLLSPVDFNFPDDEKTTYLRYDKTSKINYIYYIDEKKAKQSRSRFEKYLIDNPKWGVSVSYEKINDYADLFENILLKSRFSDARTIKLMKKNRIDVSNYLALNLENNKESSLPKGYFSILSKKLVAEVENISEETLNFIITYFKENNYSLRVDYLTQSKIKKIIEKNISQQYTHVNEGELIIAKNEKVTSRHIVMLQAMKVAISKKINLFEPSVILGNILYSFIFIFLMIFYLKIEQPEILGSLKQLSLICTILILTFVFAKIMEFVIFKSSGAFLEIIQYPIIVPFVALLFSILFNIRLALFFSCIMSVVLTIFLSIEPPFSFLTINFILSMIVIFSARFMRKRTEVFTVSAKCLLGAIPVILAINFTKYRLFHISMVTDLTSSLIYLLIIAIMVVGLLPILETIFDVLTDITLMEYMDPNNELLRRITLEVPGSYQHSLVLGNLSEAAAQKIDANALFCRVATLYHDIGKLCNPNYYIENQGSGINIHQLLTPVESAQVIISHITDGEILAKKYRLPKKIIDIIEQHHGTTIVYYFYRKELELHQRGAIDVDEKLFRYPGPKPKSKEAAIIMIADAIEAASRSLDETCEESFINLVNKIVKDKADDGQFDDCLLTFKELEIVKKSFINTLMLTRHVRIKYPEKKEEKLRFYLEPHSFDKSI
;
A
#
# COMPACT_ATOMS: atom_id res chain seq x y z
N MET A 1 44.37 8.39 -26.85
CA MET A 1 43.80 9.76 -26.88
C MET A 1 42.41 9.82 -27.49
N GLU A 2 42.11 9.03 -28.53
CA GLU A 2 40.79 8.98 -29.19
C GLU A 2 39.67 8.40 -28.29
N GLU A 3 39.95 7.38 -27.48
CA GLU A 3 38.99 6.83 -26.51
C GLU A 3 38.61 7.82 -25.39
N ILE A 4 39.55 8.67 -24.97
CA ILE A 4 39.33 9.71 -23.95
C ILE A 4 38.46 10.85 -24.53
N LYS A 5 38.59 11.14 -25.83
CA LYS A 5 37.71 12.09 -26.54
C LYS A 5 36.30 11.52 -26.73
N LYS A 6 36.16 10.23 -27.04
CA LYS A 6 34.87 9.52 -27.11
C LYS A 6 34.16 9.47 -25.75
N SER A 7 34.87 9.17 -24.67
CA SER A 7 34.29 9.13 -23.32
C SER A 7 33.86 10.52 -22.84
N ARG A 8 34.67 11.56 -23.09
CA ARG A 8 34.30 12.95 -22.79
C ARG A 8 33.09 13.42 -23.60
N GLY A 9 33.00 13.06 -24.89
CA GLY A 9 31.83 13.37 -25.73
C GLY A 9 30.55 12.66 -25.28
N LEU A 10 30.66 11.42 -24.79
CA LEU A 10 29.54 10.67 -24.20
C LEU A 10 29.06 11.31 -22.90
N ILE A 11 29.99 11.68 -22.00
CA ILE A 11 29.69 12.35 -20.72
C ILE A 11 29.05 13.72 -20.95
N GLN A 12 29.51 14.45 -21.96
CA GLN A 12 28.97 15.77 -22.31
C GLN A 12 27.56 15.66 -22.95
N ARG A 13 27.29 14.60 -23.74
CA ARG A 13 25.93 14.27 -24.22
C ARG A 13 24.99 13.81 -23.11
N LEU A 14 25.49 13.05 -22.13
CA LEU A 14 24.71 12.62 -20.95
C LEU A 14 24.29 13.81 -20.07
N LYS A 15 25.11 14.87 -20.00
CA LYS A 15 24.81 16.11 -19.27
C LYS A 15 23.88 17.08 -20.00
N LYS A 16 23.87 17.10 -21.34
CA LYS A 16 23.15 18.14 -22.10
C LYS A 16 21.62 17.93 -22.13
N ASN A 17 21.13 16.71 -21.90
CA ASN A 17 19.70 16.33 -21.99
C ASN A 17 19.20 15.49 -20.78
N ASP A 18 19.87 15.55 -19.63
CA ASP A 18 19.58 14.71 -18.45
C ASP A 18 19.55 13.19 -18.73
N LEU A 19 20.12 12.76 -19.86
CA LEU A 19 20.00 11.39 -20.34
C LEU A 19 20.61 10.39 -19.36
N GLY A 20 21.71 10.75 -18.70
CA GLY A 20 22.33 9.91 -17.66
C GLY A 20 21.41 9.70 -16.46
N PHE A 21 20.75 10.76 -15.98
CA PHE A 21 19.79 10.65 -14.89
C PHE A 21 18.57 9.83 -15.27
N LYS A 22 18.07 9.97 -16.50
CA LYS A 22 16.96 9.14 -17.02
C LYS A 22 17.32 7.65 -17.08
N ILE A 23 18.55 7.31 -17.49
CA ILE A 23 19.03 5.92 -17.50
C ILE A 23 19.12 5.38 -16.08
N ILE A 24 19.69 6.13 -15.14
CA ILE A 24 19.79 5.72 -13.73
C ILE A 24 18.39 5.51 -13.14
N LEU A 25 17.46 6.45 -13.36
CA LEU A 25 16.07 6.33 -12.94
C LEU A 25 15.41 5.07 -13.52
N GLY A 26 15.63 4.80 -14.82
CA GLY A 26 15.12 3.59 -15.47
C GLY A 26 15.68 2.31 -14.87
N ILE A 27 16.97 2.28 -14.51
CA ILE A 27 17.60 1.13 -13.85
C ILE A 27 17.02 0.94 -12.44
N VAL A 28 16.87 2.00 -11.65
CA VAL A 28 16.27 1.93 -10.31
C VAL A 28 14.84 1.42 -10.39
N PHE A 29 14.03 1.96 -11.31
CA PHE A 29 12.67 1.50 -11.53
C PHE A 29 12.63 0.03 -11.95
N TRP A 30 13.51 -0.38 -12.88
CA TRP A 30 13.59 -1.76 -13.32
C TRP A 30 13.98 -2.72 -12.19
N ILE A 31 14.94 -2.35 -11.33
CA ILE A 31 15.30 -3.14 -10.15
C ILE A 31 14.09 -3.27 -9.21
N CYS A 32 13.42 -2.17 -8.87
CA CYS A 32 12.21 -2.22 -8.05
C CYS A 32 11.14 -3.13 -8.66
N PHE A 33 10.92 -3.02 -9.97
CA PHE A 33 9.93 -3.83 -10.65
C PHE A 33 10.32 -5.31 -10.73
N ALA A 34 11.59 -5.62 -11.03
CA ALA A 34 12.11 -6.98 -11.02
C ALA A 34 12.02 -7.61 -9.63
N THR A 35 12.28 -6.86 -8.55
CA THR A 35 12.09 -7.37 -7.17
C THR A 35 10.63 -7.69 -6.86
N LEU A 36 9.67 -6.87 -7.33
CA LEU A 36 8.24 -7.17 -7.22
C LEU A 36 7.91 -8.50 -7.92
N CYS A 37 8.43 -8.70 -9.14
CA CYS A 37 8.21 -9.91 -9.93
C CYS A 37 8.82 -11.15 -9.27
N HIS A 38 9.99 -11.01 -8.65
CA HIS A 38 10.76 -12.13 -8.10
C HIS A 38 10.20 -12.66 -6.77
N PHE A 39 9.82 -11.78 -5.85
CA PHE A 39 9.35 -12.20 -4.52
C PHE A 39 7.83 -12.43 -4.52
N LYS A 40 7.39 -13.56 -5.07
CA LYS A 40 5.99 -14.03 -5.04
C LYS A 40 5.76 -14.95 -3.84
N GLN A 41 4.70 -14.73 -3.06
CA GLN A 41 4.37 -15.59 -1.92
C GLN A 41 3.61 -16.85 -2.36
N VAL A 42 3.88 -17.98 -1.71
CA VAL A 42 3.20 -19.24 -2.03
C VAL A 42 1.93 -19.35 -1.18
N ARG A 43 0.75 -19.28 -1.82
CA ARG A 43 -0.52 -19.60 -1.19
C ARG A 43 -0.80 -21.09 -1.36
N VAL A 44 -1.02 -21.79 -0.26
CA VAL A 44 -1.73 -23.07 -0.26
C VAL A 44 -3.09 -22.83 0.37
N GLN A 45 -4.14 -23.30 -0.30
CA GLN A 45 -5.50 -23.14 0.16
C GLN A 45 -5.66 -23.88 1.51
N VAL A 46 -6.04 -23.14 2.55
CA VAL A 46 -6.36 -23.72 3.85
C VAL A 46 -7.86 -23.94 3.88
N PHE A 47 -8.29 -25.17 4.15
CA PHE A 47 -9.70 -25.47 4.40
C PHE A 47 -9.96 -25.53 5.89
N ASP A 48 -11.13 -25.04 6.32
CA ASP A 48 -11.56 -25.13 7.70
C ASP A 48 -11.84 -26.58 8.09
N LEU A 49 -11.47 -26.95 9.32
CA LEU A 49 -11.77 -28.27 9.88
C LEU A 49 -13.29 -28.51 9.80
N GLN A 50 -13.69 -29.69 9.34
CA GLN A 50 -15.10 -30.09 9.17
C GLN A 50 -15.88 -29.40 8.04
N SER A 51 -15.28 -28.51 7.27
CA SER A 51 -15.92 -27.95 6.06
C SER A 51 -16.00 -28.98 4.93
N LEU A 52 -16.93 -28.80 3.99
CA LEU A 52 -16.99 -29.59 2.76
C LEU A 52 -16.05 -28.97 1.72
N SER A 53 -15.17 -29.78 1.14
CA SER A 53 -14.27 -29.29 0.10
C SER A 53 -15.07 -28.88 -1.15
N PRO A 54 -14.94 -27.63 -1.64
CA PRO A 54 -15.69 -27.15 -2.80
C PRO A 54 -15.21 -27.75 -4.13
N LYS A 55 -14.00 -28.34 -4.16
CA LYS A 55 -13.34 -28.88 -5.36
C LYS A 55 -12.49 -30.11 -5.02
N TYR A 56 -12.09 -30.86 -6.05
CA TYR A 56 -11.04 -31.87 -5.87
C TYR A 56 -9.69 -31.17 -5.70
N LEU A 57 -8.84 -31.67 -4.80
CA LEU A 57 -7.48 -31.18 -4.60
C LEU A 57 -6.51 -32.31 -4.91
N LEU A 58 -5.67 -32.11 -5.92
CA LEU A 58 -4.57 -33.01 -6.26
C LEU A 58 -3.26 -32.41 -5.72
N SER A 59 -2.32 -33.27 -5.34
CA SER A 59 -1.00 -32.80 -4.93
C SER A 59 -0.20 -32.30 -6.14
N PRO A 60 0.34 -31.07 -6.14
CA PRO A 60 1.20 -30.59 -7.20
C PRO A 60 2.67 -31.02 -7.05
N VAL A 61 3.04 -31.66 -5.94
CA VAL A 61 4.42 -32.04 -5.60
C VAL A 61 4.44 -33.31 -4.75
N ASP A 62 5.55 -34.03 -4.77
CA ASP A 62 5.77 -35.11 -3.81
C ASP A 62 6.03 -34.53 -2.42
N PHE A 63 5.41 -35.09 -1.38
CA PHE A 63 5.70 -34.70 -0.01
C PHE A 63 5.46 -35.81 1.01
N ASN A 64 6.12 -35.69 2.16
CA ASN A 64 5.90 -36.55 3.32
C ASN A 64 5.17 -35.76 4.40
N PHE A 65 4.13 -36.35 5.00
CA PHE A 65 3.43 -35.75 6.13
C PHE A 65 3.41 -36.73 7.31
N PRO A 66 3.40 -36.22 8.56
CA PRO A 66 3.28 -37.07 9.73
C PRO A 66 1.90 -37.74 9.77
N ASP A 67 1.88 -39.07 9.84
CA ASP A 67 0.68 -39.88 9.86
C ASP A 67 0.39 -40.30 11.31
N ASP A 68 -0.38 -39.46 12.01
CA ASP A 68 -0.75 -39.68 13.41
C ASP A 68 -1.66 -40.90 13.58
N GLU A 69 -2.50 -41.22 12.60
CA GLU A 69 -3.36 -42.40 12.63
C GLU A 69 -2.52 -43.68 12.58
N LYS A 70 -1.58 -43.76 11.61
CA LYS A 70 -0.64 -44.88 11.49
C LYS A 70 0.27 -44.99 12.71
N THR A 71 0.72 -43.86 13.25
CA THR A 71 1.52 -43.81 14.48
C THR A 71 0.73 -44.32 15.68
N THR A 72 -0.53 -43.92 15.82
CA THR A 72 -1.43 -44.34 16.90
C THR A 72 -1.79 -45.82 16.78
N TYR A 73 -2.07 -46.29 15.58
CA TYR A 73 -2.31 -47.71 15.31
C TYR A 73 -1.09 -48.56 15.71
N LEU A 74 0.13 -48.16 15.33
CA LEU A 74 1.34 -48.87 15.73
C LEU A 74 1.59 -48.83 17.25
N ARG A 75 1.26 -47.72 17.91
CA ARG A 75 1.28 -47.62 19.38
C ARG A 75 0.32 -48.64 19.98
N TYR A 76 -0.92 -48.67 19.51
CA TYR A 76 -1.94 -49.62 19.97
C TYR A 76 -1.58 -51.09 19.68
N ASP A 77 -1.13 -51.43 18.47
CA ASP A 77 -0.71 -52.79 18.11
C ASP A 77 0.44 -53.28 18.99
N LYS A 78 1.41 -52.42 19.32
CA LYS A 78 2.52 -52.80 20.21
C LYS A 78 2.12 -52.86 21.68
N THR A 79 1.24 -51.99 22.17
CA THR A 79 0.81 -52.00 23.58
C THR A 79 -0.27 -53.02 23.89
N SER A 80 -1.12 -53.37 22.93
CA SER A 80 -2.14 -54.43 23.06
C SER A 80 -1.50 -55.82 23.20
N LYS A 81 -0.29 -56.02 22.67
CA LYS A 81 0.51 -57.25 22.85
C LYS A 81 1.06 -57.44 24.27
N ILE A 82 0.90 -56.45 25.16
CA ILE A 82 1.30 -56.54 26.58
C ILE A 82 0.13 -57.08 27.40
N ASN A 83 0.30 -58.30 27.91
CA ASN A 83 -0.67 -58.93 28.79
C ASN A 83 -0.58 -58.38 30.23
N TYR A 84 -1.40 -58.90 31.14
CA TYR A 84 -1.36 -58.50 32.55
C TYR A 84 -0.02 -58.83 33.20
N ILE A 85 0.41 -57.94 34.08
CA ILE A 85 1.55 -58.14 34.97
C ILE A 85 0.96 -58.44 36.34
N TYR A 86 1.46 -59.49 36.96
CA TYR A 86 1.00 -59.95 38.26
C TYR A 86 2.08 -59.77 39.31
N TYR A 87 1.66 -59.58 40.56
CA TYR A 87 2.51 -59.57 41.74
C TYR A 87 1.87 -60.42 42.84
N ILE A 88 2.68 -60.87 43.79
CA ILE A 88 2.18 -61.63 44.94
C ILE A 88 1.40 -60.68 45.86
N ASP A 89 0.22 -61.11 46.31
CA ASP A 89 -0.56 -60.36 47.30
C ASP A 89 0.27 -60.13 48.57
N GLU A 90 0.56 -58.87 48.87
CA GLU A 90 1.39 -58.45 49.99
C GLU A 90 0.84 -58.99 51.32
N LYS A 91 -0.50 -59.07 51.46
CA LYS A 91 -1.12 -59.63 52.66
C LYS A 91 -0.77 -61.11 52.85
N LYS A 92 -0.69 -61.88 51.75
CA LYS A 92 -0.34 -63.30 51.80
C LYS A 92 1.13 -63.52 52.05
N ALA A 93 2.00 -62.70 51.45
CA ALA A 93 3.44 -62.72 51.72
C ALA A 93 3.73 -62.42 53.20
N LYS A 94 3.16 -61.34 53.75
CA LYS A 94 3.28 -60.98 55.17
C LYS A 94 2.70 -62.04 56.11
N GLN A 95 1.54 -62.61 55.77
CA GLN A 95 0.97 -63.72 56.54
C GLN A 95 1.89 -64.94 56.57
N SER A 96 2.52 -65.28 55.44
CA SER A 96 3.52 -66.36 55.36
C SER A 96 4.72 -66.06 56.27
N ARG A 97 5.21 -64.82 56.27
CA ARG A 97 6.32 -64.39 57.14
C ARG A 97 5.96 -64.45 58.62
N SER A 98 4.82 -63.89 59.02
CA SER A 98 4.37 -63.91 60.41
C SER A 98 4.11 -65.33 60.92
N ARG A 99 3.63 -66.23 60.06
CA ARG A 99 3.52 -67.66 60.39
C ARG A 99 4.89 -68.30 60.60
N PHE A 100 5.86 -67.97 59.76
CA PHE A 100 7.24 -68.47 59.91
C PHE A 100 7.88 -67.97 61.20
N GLU A 101 7.74 -66.68 61.51
CA GLU A 101 8.22 -66.09 62.76
C GLU A 101 7.59 -66.77 63.98
N LYS A 102 6.26 -66.94 63.96
CA LYS A 102 5.56 -67.67 65.02
C LYS A 102 6.04 -69.11 65.15
N TYR A 103 6.28 -69.80 64.03
CA TYR A 103 6.82 -71.16 64.04
C TYR A 103 8.20 -71.24 64.69
N LEU A 104 9.09 -70.27 64.43
CA LEU A 104 10.41 -70.19 65.04
C LEU A 104 10.33 -69.94 66.56
N ILE A 105 9.40 -69.08 67.00
CA ILE A 105 9.16 -68.81 68.44
C ILE A 105 8.62 -70.06 69.14
N ASP A 106 7.66 -70.75 68.52
CA ASP A 106 7.00 -71.93 69.10
C ASP A 106 7.93 -73.17 69.13
N ASN A 107 9.01 -73.21 68.33
CA ASN A 107 9.90 -74.37 68.18
C ASN A 107 11.41 -74.01 68.27
N PRO A 108 11.99 -73.77 69.47
CA PRO A 108 13.37 -73.31 69.63
C PRO A 108 14.49 -74.27 69.16
N LYS A 109 14.13 -75.49 68.72
CA LYS A 109 15.04 -76.45 68.05
C LYS A 109 14.51 -76.80 66.65
N TRP A 110 14.38 -75.80 65.79
CA TRP A 110 13.81 -75.91 64.42
C TRP A 110 14.69 -76.66 63.39
N GLY A 111 15.65 -77.47 63.84
CA GLY A 111 16.34 -78.45 63.00
C GLY A 111 17.51 -77.94 62.14
N VAL A 112 17.98 -76.69 62.30
CA VAL A 112 19.13 -76.15 61.56
C VAL A 112 20.08 -75.35 62.45
N SER A 113 21.38 -75.41 62.20
CA SER A 113 22.48 -74.79 62.98
C SER A 113 22.67 -73.28 62.73
N VAL A 114 21.59 -72.50 62.81
CA VAL A 114 21.61 -71.02 62.62
C VAL A 114 20.90 -70.30 63.78
N SER A 115 21.42 -69.14 64.19
CA SER A 115 20.81 -68.33 65.25
C SER A 115 19.45 -67.77 64.84
N TYR A 116 18.57 -67.53 65.84
CA TYR A 116 17.25 -66.93 65.64
C TYR A 116 17.33 -65.62 64.82
N GLU A 117 18.26 -64.73 65.18
CA GLU A 117 18.45 -63.45 64.49
C GLU A 117 18.76 -63.63 63.01
N LYS A 118 19.74 -64.49 62.67
CA LYS A 118 20.17 -64.71 61.29
C LYS A 118 19.08 -65.38 60.43
N ILE A 119 18.36 -66.35 60.99
CA ILE A 119 17.29 -67.02 60.23
C ILE A 119 16.09 -66.08 60.01
N ASN A 120 15.86 -65.14 60.93
CA ASN A 120 14.86 -64.10 60.81
C ASN A 120 15.25 -63.08 59.72
N ASP A 121 16.52 -62.65 59.70
CA ASP A 121 17.06 -61.78 58.65
C ASP A 121 16.94 -62.42 57.26
N TYR A 122 17.24 -63.72 57.14
CA TYR A 122 17.08 -64.46 55.88
C TYR A 122 15.62 -64.57 55.44
N ALA A 123 14.69 -64.71 56.39
CA ALA A 123 13.26 -64.71 56.10
C ALA A 123 12.75 -63.34 55.65
N ASP A 124 13.27 -62.24 56.21
CA ASP A 124 12.95 -60.87 55.77
C ASP A 124 13.48 -60.58 54.36
N LEU A 125 14.71 -61.00 54.08
CA LEU A 125 15.28 -60.95 52.73
C LEU A 125 14.43 -61.78 51.75
N PHE A 126 14.03 -62.98 52.15
CA PHE A 126 13.20 -63.85 51.32
C PHE A 126 11.82 -63.24 51.03
N GLU A 127 11.16 -62.64 52.03
CA GLU A 127 9.92 -61.88 51.84
C GLU A 127 10.11 -60.71 50.87
N ASN A 128 11.20 -59.96 51.02
CA ASN A 128 11.50 -58.83 50.14
C ASN A 128 11.69 -59.28 48.68
N ILE A 129 12.38 -60.39 48.43
CA ILE A 129 12.56 -60.94 47.07
C ILE A 129 11.21 -61.46 46.52
N LEU A 130 10.38 -62.08 47.37
CA LEU A 130 9.01 -62.48 47.01
C LEU A 130 8.16 -61.28 46.56
N LEU A 131 8.17 -60.19 47.32
CA LEU A 131 7.39 -58.98 47.03
C LEU A 131 7.91 -58.21 45.81
N LYS A 132 9.22 -58.26 45.53
CA LYS A 132 9.82 -57.66 44.33
C LYS A 132 9.51 -58.44 43.04
N SER A 133 9.14 -59.71 43.15
CA SER A 133 8.90 -60.55 41.97
C SER A 133 7.63 -60.11 41.24
N ARG A 134 7.72 -60.09 39.91
CA ARG A 134 6.63 -59.79 38.98
C ARG A 134 6.48 -60.95 38.01
N PHE A 135 5.26 -61.18 37.55
CA PHE A 135 4.95 -62.31 36.69
C PHE A 135 4.16 -61.85 35.48
N SER A 136 4.49 -62.36 34.30
CA SER A 136 3.73 -62.10 33.08
C SER A 136 3.95 -63.25 32.10
N ASP A 137 3.27 -63.25 30.96
CA ASP A 137 3.49 -64.29 29.96
C ASP A 137 4.84 -64.11 29.24
N ALA A 138 5.36 -65.20 28.67
CA ALA A 138 6.67 -65.21 28.02
C ALA A 138 6.77 -64.20 26.86
N ARG A 139 5.66 -63.88 26.18
CA ARG A 139 5.64 -62.92 25.06
C ARG A 139 5.82 -61.49 25.56
N THR A 140 5.17 -61.11 26.65
CA THR A 140 5.33 -59.79 27.29
C THR A 140 6.77 -59.58 27.77
N ILE A 141 7.38 -60.57 28.43
CA ILE A 141 8.76 -60.46 28.92
C ILE A 141 9.75 -60.32 27.75
N LYS A 142 9.55 -61.06 26.65
CA LYS A 142 10.35 -60.93 25.42
C LYS A 142 10.22 -59.54 24.79
N LEU A 143 9.00 -58.97 24.80
CA LEU A 143 8.73 -57.62 24.30
C LEU A 143 9.42 -56.55 25.18
N MET A 144 9.40 -56.70 26.50
CA MET A 144 10.08 -55.82 27.45
C MET A 144 11.60 -55.83 27.24
N LYS A 145 12.19 -57.03 27.10
CA LYS A 145 13.63 -57.18 26.81
C LYS A 145 14.03 -56.53 25.50
N LYS A 146 13.21 -56.67 24.44
CA LYS A 146 13.44 -56.01 23.14
C LYS A 146 13.44 -54.47 23.25
N ASN A 147 12.65 -53.92 24.16
CA ASN A 147 12.54 -52.47 24.40
C ASN A 147 13.49 -51.97 25.51
N ARG A 148 14.53 -52.74 25.88
CA ARG A 148 15.54 -52.39 26.89
C ARG A 148 14.97 -52.11 28.29
N ILE A 149 13.85 -52.73 28.64
CA ILE A 149 13.28 -52.66 29.99
C ILE A 149 13.92 -53.75 30.84
N ASP A 150 14.33 -53.42 32.08
CA ASP A 150 14.87 -54.42 32.99
C ASP A 150 13.80 -55.46 33.37
N VAL A 151 14.14 -56.73 33.15
CA VAL A 151 13.29 -57.90 33.39
C VAL A 151 13.85 -58.82 34.47
N SER A 152 14.88 -58.38 35.22
CA SER A 152 15.56 -59.15 36.28
C SER A 152 14.61 -59.75 37.33
N ASN A 153 13.52 -59.04 37.62
CA ASN A 153 12.49 -59.44 38.58
C ASN A 153 11.21 -59.99 37.94
N TYR A 154 11.19 -60.22 36.62
CA TYR A 154 10.04 -60.72 35.89
C TYR A 154 10.18 -62.20 35.54
N LEU A 155 9.13 -62.97 35.79
CA LEU A 155 9.10 -64.41 35.55
C LEU A 155 7.93 -64.81 34.66
N ALA A 156 8.19 -65.75 33.76
CA ALA A 156 7.19 -66.23 32.82
C ALA A 156 6.17 -67.14 33.52
N LEU A 157 4.88 -66.78 33.45
CA LEU A 157 3.76 -67.65 33.80
C LEU A 157 3.33 -68.43 32.57
N ASN A 158 3.14 -69.73 32.72
CA ASN A 158 2.45 -70.54 31.71
C ASN A 158 0.95 -70.54 32.01
N LEU A 159 0.19 -69.68 31.33
CA LEU A 159 -1.26 -69.51 31.53
C LEU A 159 -2.06 -70.43 30.59
N GLU A 160 -1.67 -71.69 30.45
CA GLU A 160 -2.31 -72.63 29.52
C GLU A 160 -3.62 -73.23 30.04
N ASN A 161 -3.99 -73.04 31.31
CA ASN A 161 -5.30 -73.45 31.82
C ASN A 161 -5.86 -72.42 32.79
N ASN A 162 -7.06 -71.94 32.48
CA ASN A 162 -7.76 -70.81 33.08
C ASN A 162 -8.30 -71.07 34.51
N LYS A 163 -7.60 -71.87 35.33
CA LYS A 163 -8.00 -72.16 36.71
C LYS A 163 -6.79 -72.06 37.64
N GLU A 164 -6.86 -71.02 38.47
CA GLU A 164 -6.00 -70.71 39.61
C GLU A 164 -4.58 -70.23 39.29
N SER A 165 -4.36 -68.96 39.65
CA SER A 165 -3.12 -68.18 39.63
C SER A 165 -2.07 -68.74 40.58
N SER A 166 -1.63 -69.97 40.30
CA SER A 166 -0.55 -70.64 41.02
C SER A 166 0.82 -70.15 40.54
N LEU A 167 1.78 -70.10 41.46
CA LEU A 167 3.16 -69.71 41.16
C LEU A 167 3.78 -70.72 40.18
N PRO A 168 4.69 -70.28 39.27
CA PRO A 168 5.35 -71.16 38.32
C PRO A 168 6.03 -72.36 39.01
N LYS A 169 5.90 -73.57 38.44
CA LYS A 169 6.65 -74.75 38.89
C LYS A 169 8.16 -74.44 38.76
N GLY A 170 8.87 -74.39 39.90
CA GLY A 170 10.29 -73.99 39.95
C GLY A 170 10.55 -72.53 40.33
N TYR A 171 9.53 -71.74 40.68
CA TYR A 171 9.74 -70.36 41.16
C TYR A 171 10.63 -70.30 42.40
N PHE A 172 10.39 -71.16 43.38
CA PHE A 172 11.15 -71.22 44.63
C PHE A 172 12.63 -71.62 44.43
N SER A 173 12.97 -72.37 43.37
CA SER A 173 14.37 -72.67 43.04
C SER A 173 15.09 -71.53 42.33
N ILE A 174 14.35 -70.57 41.74
CA ILE A 174 14.92 -69.32 41.23
C ILE A 174 15.14 -68.33 42.39
N LEU A 175 14.19 -68.26 43.32
CA LEU A 175 14.32 -67.46 44.54
C LEU A 175 15.51 -67.90 45.38
N SER A 176 15.73 -69.22 45.52
CA SER A 176 16.86 -69.75 46.29
C SER A 176 18.20 -69.26 45.75
N LYS A 177 18.36 -69.25 44.41
CA LYS A 177 19.56 -68.72 43.76
C LYS A 177 19.72 -67.22 43.98
N LYS A 178 18.61 -66.45 44.02
CA LYS A 178 18.66 -65.01 44.34
C LYS A 178 19.05 -64.75 45.80
N LEU A 179 18.52 -65.53 46.73
CA LEU A 179 18.84 -65.41 48.15
C LEU A 179 20.33 -65.74 48.41
N VAL A 180 20.85 -66.80 47.79
CA VAL A 180 22.28 -67.17 47.86
C VAL A 180 23.18 -66.09 47.24
N ALA A 181 22.69 -65.34 46.25
CA ALA A 181 23.44 -64.23 45.66
C ALA A 181 23.44 -62.95 46.52
N GLU A 182 22.42 -62.74 47.36
CA GLU A 182 22.34 -61.57 48.27
C GLU A 182 23.00 -61.81 49.63
N VAL A 183 23.27 -63.06 50.00
CA VAL A 183 23.81 -63.44 51.32
C VAL A 183 25.04 -64.32 51.20
N GLU A 184 26.14 -63.89 51.81
CA GLU A 184 27.36 -64.69 51.92
C GLU A 184 27.18 -65.83 52.95
N ASN A 185 27.53 -67.07 52.55
CA ASN A 185 27.62 -68.27 53.41
C ASN A 185 26.31 -68.78 54.05
N ILE A 186 25.19 -68.84 53.31
CA ILE A 186 24.00 -69.63 53.72
C ILE A 186 24.30 -71.13 53.55
N SER A 187 24.04 -71.94 54.58
CA SER A 187 24.13 -73.41 54.46
C SER A 187 22.94 -73.98 53.67
N GLU A 188 23.17 -75.07 52.92
CA GLU A 188 22.10 -75.72 52.12
C GLU A 188 20.92 -76.18 52.98
N GLU A 189 21.17 -76.58 54.22
CA GLU A 189 20.16 -76.99 55.19
C GLU A 189 19.23 -75.81 55.58
N THR A 190 19.79 -74.62 55.84
CA THR A 190 19.00 -73.43 56.17
C THR A 190 18.18 -72.95 54.99
N LEU A 191 18.77 -72.98 53.80
CA LEU A 191 18.10 -72.60 52.56
C LEU A 191 16.89 -73.49 52.28
N ASN A 192 17.07 -74.82 52.38
CA ASN A 192 16.00 -75.79 52.17
C ASN A 192 14.88 -75.67 53.20
N PHE A 193 15.22 -75.37 54.46
CA PHE A 193 14.23 -75.15 55.51
C PHE A 193 13.34 -73.94 55.22
N ILE A 194 13.91 -72.78 54.91
CA ILE A 194 13.15 -71.56 54.56
C ILE A 194 12.28 -71.81 53.33
N ILE A 195 12.84 -72.43 52.29
CA ILE A 195 12.10 -72.68 51.04
C ILE A 195 10.93 -73.64 51.27
N THR A 196 11.14 -74.73 51.99
CA THR A 196 10.09 -75.73 52.23
C THR A 196 8.91 -75.08 52.94
N TYR A 197 9.19 -74.26 53.96
CA TYR A 197 8.16 -73.56 54.71
C TYR A 197 7.38 -72.55 53.84
N PHE A 198 8.07 -71.69 53.11
CA PHE A 198 7.39 -70.70 52.27
C PHE A 198 6.66 -71.37 51.10
N LYS A 199 7.18 -72.47 50.53
CA LYS A 199 6.56 -73.21 49.43
C LYS A 199 5.21 -73.84 49.81
N GLU A 200 5.01 -74.21 51.07
CA GLU A 200 3.75 -74.80 51.56
C GLU A 200 2.61 -73.76 51.71
N ASN A 201 2.92 -72.45 51.64
CA ASN A 201 1.92 -71.41 51.74
C ASN A 201 1.21 -71.12 50.40
N ASN A 202 -0.09 -70.79 50.47
CA ASN A 202 -0.88 -70.45 49.28
C ASN A 202 -0.78 -68.94 48.97
N TYR A 203 -0.06 -68.60 47.90
CA TYR A 203 0.09 -67.23 47.41
C TYR A 203 -0.89 -66.94 46.29
N SER A 204 -1.75 -65.93 46.47
CA SER A 204 -2.61 -65.41 45.40
C SER A 204 -1.88 -64.31 44.62
N LEU A 205 -1.99 -64.34 43.30
CA LEU A 205 -1.48 -63.27 42.43
C LEU A 205 -2.54 -62.19 42.19
N ARG A 206 -2.13 -60.92 42.22
CA ARG A 206 -2.94 -59.75 41.86
C ARG A 206 -2.36 -59.04 40.65
N VAL A 207 -3.21 -58.34 39.89
CA VAL A 207 -2.80 -57.57 38.71
C VAL A 207 -2.16 -56.23 39.13
N ASP A 208 -0.94 -55.96 38.65
CA ASP A 208 -0.22 -54.70 38.81
C ASP A 208 -0.52 -53.74 37.64
N TYR A 209 -1.66 -53.06 37.72
CA TYR A 209 -2.09 -52.08 36.71
C TYR A 209 -1.11 -50.91 36.57
N LEU A 210 -0.44 -50.51 37.65
CA LEU A 210 0.48 -49.37 37.66
C LEU A 210 1.74 -49.67 36.86
N THR A 211 2.37 -50.82 37.13
CA THR A 211 3.56 -51.26 36.40
C THR A 211 3.24 -51.55 34.94
N GLN A 212 2.08 -52.17 34.66
CA GLN A 212 1.61 -52.39 33.30
C GLN A 212 1.43 -51.08 32.52
N SER A 213 0.80 -50.07 33.14
CA SER A 213 0.63 -48.74 32.53
C SER A 213 1.96 -48.04 32.29
N LYS A 214 2.90 -48.11 33.24
CA LYS A 214 4.26 -47.56 33.09
C LYS A 214 5.00 -48.19 31.90
N ILE A 215 4.95 -49.51 31.76
CA ILE A 215 5.60 -50.23 30.67
C ILE A 215 4.96 -49.87 29.33
N LYS A 216 3.63 -49.80 29.24
CA LYS A 216 2.92 -49.35 28.03
C LYS A 216 3.40 -47.95 27.60
N LYS A 217 3.48 -47.00 28.54
CA LYS A 217 3.98 -45.63 28.27
C LYS A 217 5.43 -45.60 27.77
N ILE A 218 6.32 -46.42 28.36
CA ILE A 218 7.73 -46.51 27.92
C ILE A 218 7.80 -46.99 26.47
N ILE A 219 7.01 -48.01 26.12
CA ILE A 219 6.97 -48.56 24.76
C ILE A 219 6.34 -47.56 23.78
N GLU A 220 5.28 -46.85 24.17
CA GLU A 220 4.67 -45.80 23.35
C GLU A 220 5.65 -44.68 23.01
N LYS A 221 6.49 -44.27 23.99
CA LYS A 221 7.50 -43.23 23.80
C LYS A 221 8.63 -43.65 22.86
N ASN A 222 8.95 -44.94 22.80
CA ASN A 222 9.99 -45.48 21.92
C ASN A 222 9.52 -45.66 20.46
N ILE A 223 8.23 -45.44 20.17
CA ILE A 223 7.71 -45.55 18.80
C ILE A 223 7.87 -44.19 18.11
N SER A 224 8.75 -44.17 17.10
CA SER A 224 8.96 -42.99 16.25
C SER A 224 7.71 -42.63 15.47
N GLN A 225 7.52 -41.33 15.24
CA GLN A 225 6.46 -40.81 14.38
C GLN A 225 6.60 -41.41 12.98
N GLN A 226 5.49 -41.91 12.45
CA GLN A 226 5.45 -42.44 11.09
C GLN A 226 5.11 -41.33 10.11
N TYR A 227 5.66 -41.44 8.90
CA TYR A 227 5.36 -40.55 7.80
C TYR A 227 4.72 -41.35 6.67
N THR A 228 3.78 -40.71 5.99
CA THR A 228 3.16 -41.23 4.77
C THR A 228 3.56 -40.33 3.60
N HIS A 229 3.91 -40.96 2.48
CA HIS A 229 4.33 -40.28 1.26
C HIS A 229 3.11 -40.08 0.35
N VAL A 230 3.01 -38.89 -0.25
CA VAL A 230 1.99 -38.51 -1.23
C VAL A 230 2.72 -38.14 -2.51
N ASN A 231 2.34 -38.77 -3.62
CA ASN A 231 2.93 -38.51 -4.92
C ASN A 231 2.29 -37.28 -5.61
N GLU A 232 3.01 -36.65 -6.51
CA GLU A 232 2.49 -35.65 -7.44
C GLU A 232 1.33 -36.25 -8.26
N GLY A 233 0.23 -35.51 -8.36
CA GLY A 233 -1.02 -35.93 -9.00
C GLY A 233 -1.94 -36.79 -8.12
N GLU A 234 -1.54 -37.14 -6.90
CA GLU A 234 -2.38 -37.93 -5.99
C GLU A 234 -3.52 -37.09 -5.38
N LEU A 235 -4.68 -37.70 -5.20
CA LEU A 235 -5.85 -37.04 -4.64
C LEU A 235 -5.70 -36.82 -3.13
N ILE A 236 -5.68 -35.56 -2.71
CA ILE A 236 -5.64 -35.17 -1.30
C ILE A 236 -7.05 -35.10 -0.72
N ILE A 237 -7.98 -34.44 -1.42
CA ILE A 237 -9.37 -34.27 -0.97
C ILE A 237 -10.30 -34.33 -2.18
N ALA A 238 -11.35 -35.15 -2.13
CA ALA A 238 -12.39 -35.18 -3.14
C ALA A 238 -13.37 -34.00 -3.01
N LYS A 239 -14.07 -33.68 -4.11
CA LYS A 239 -15.14 -32.67 -4.07
C LYS A 239 -16.26 -33.14 -3.15
N ASN A 240 -16.75 -32.26 -2.28
CA ASN A 240 -17.74 -32.51 -1.24
C ASN A 240 -17.30 -33.51 -0.16
N GLU A 241 -16.00 -33.78 -0.04
CA GLU A 241 -15.46 -34.54 1.07
C GLU A 241 -15.28 -33.65 2.30
N LYS A 242 -15.54 -34.18 3.50
CA LYS A 242 -15.37 -33.46 4.75
C LYS A 242 -13.89 -33.33 5.10
N VAL A 243 -13.44 -32.12 5.38
CA VAL A 243 -12.04 -31.83 5.71
C VAL A 243 -11.71 -32.38 7.10
N THR A 244 -10.79 -33.34 7.15
CA THR A 244 -10.31 -33.98 8.37
C THR A 244 -9.03 -33.30 8.88
N SER A 245 -8.64 -33.56 10.13
CA SER A 245 -7.35 -33.10 10.67
C SER A 245 -6.16 -33.59 9.83
N ARG A 246 -6.27 -34.81 9.27
CA ARG A 246 -5.28 -35.38 8.34
C ARG A 246 -5.09 -34.52 7.10
N HIS A 247 -6.18 -34.04 6.50
CA HIS A 247 -6.11 -33.14 5.34
C HIS A 247 -5.38 -31.84 5.67
N ILE A 248 -5.59 -31.26 6.86
CA ILE A 248 -4.90 -30.02 7.28
C ILE A 248 -3.39 -30.26 7.39
N VAL A 249 -2.97 -31.37 8.02
CA VAL A 249 -1.56 -31.74 8.14
C VAL A 249 -0.93 -31.99 6.76
N MET A 250 -1.66 -32.66 5.86
CA MET A 250 -1.23 -32.84 4.47
C MET A 250 -1.05 -31.50 3.75
N LEU A 251 -1.99 -30.57 3.88
CA LEU A 251 -1.91 -29.23 3.28
C LEU A 251 -0.73 -28.41 3.81
N GLN A 252 -0.45 -28.48 5.11
CA GLN A 252 0.70 -27.83 5.71
C GLN A 252 2.02 -28.41 5.21
N ALA A 253 2.13 -29.74 5.15
CA ALA A 253 3.30 -30.41 4.60
C ALA A 253 3.48 -30.10 3.10
N MET A 254 2.40 -30.09 2.33
CA MET A 254 2.37 -29.70 0.92
C MET A 254 2.83 -28.26 0.74
N LYS A 255 2.39 -27.31 1.58
CA LYS A 255 2.84 -25.92 1.55
C LYS A 255 4.36 -25.80 1.72
N VAL A 256 4.93 -26.54 2.67
CA VAL A 256 6.37 -26.58 2.90
C VAL A 256 7.10 -27.25 1.72
N ALA A 257 6.54 -28.29 1.13
CA ALA A 257 7.12 -28.95 -0.03
C ALA A 257 7.11 -28.07 -1.28
N ILE A 258 5.99 -27.39 -1.56
CA ILE A 258 5.88 -26.42 -2.66
C ILE A 258 6.89 -25.27 -2.44
N SER A 259 6.99 -24.73 -1.22
CA SER A 259 7.95 -23.67 -0.93
C SER A 259 9.41 -24.10 -1.07
N LYS A 260 9.71 -25.40 -0.88
CA LYS A 260 11.05 -25.97 -1.11
C LYS A 260 11.32 -26.30 -2.58
N LYS A 261 10.31 -26.70 -3.36
CA LYS A 261 10.40 -26.97 -4.81
C LYS A 261 10.55 -25.67 -5.61
N ILE A 262 9.92 -24.58 -5.17
CA ILE A 262 10.09 -23.25 -5.76
C ILE A 262 11.47 -22.72 -5.35
N ASN A 263 12.48 -23.02 -6.17
CA ASN A 263 13.77 -22.39 -6.06
C ASN A 263 13.68 -20.99 -6.71
N LEU A 264 13.41 -19.96 -5.91
CA LEU A 264 13.36 -18.58 -6.39
C LEU A 264 14.66 -18.18 -7.12
N PHE A 265 15.79 -18.80 -6.75
CA PHE A 265 17.10 -18.56 -7.35
C PHE A 265 17.41 -19.44 -8.57
N GLU A 266 16.44 -20.21 -9.08
CA GLU A 266 16.62 -20.93 -10.34
C GLU A 266 16.87 -19.93 -11.48
N PRO A 267 17.93 -20.08 -12.29
CA PRO A 267 18.26 -19.12 -13.35
C PRO A 267 17.14 -18.89 -14.36
N SER A 268 16.33 -19.92 -14.64
CA SER A 268 15.17 -19.86 -15.56
C SER A 268 14.08 -18.92 -15.03
N VAL A 269 13.77 -18.98 -13.73
CA VAL A 269 12.78 -18.14 -13.05
C VAL A 269 13.25 -16.69 -12.96
N ILE A 270 14.53 -16.48 -12.63
CA ILE A 270 15.14 -15.14 -12.64
C ILE A 270 15.07 -14.53 -14.05
N LEU A 271 15.48 -15.29 -15.06
CA LEU A 271 15.47 -14.85 -16.45
C LEU A 271 14.05 -14.54 -16.94
N GLY A 272 13.07 -15.37 -16.58
CA GLY A 272 11.66 -15.14 -16.89
C GLY A 272 11.13 -13.83 -16.28
N ASN A 273 11.42 -13.58 -15.00
CA ASN A 273 11.00 -12.34 -14.31
C ASN A 273 11.70 -11.10 -14.88
N ILE A 274 12.99 -11.20 -15.23
CA ILE A 274 13.72 -10.16 -15.95
C ILE A 274 13.07 -9.88 -17.31
N LEU A 275 12.73 -10.92 -18.06
CA LEU A 275 12.09 -10.77 -19.37
C LEU A 275 10.70 -10.11 -19.26
N TYR A 276 9.86 -10.55 -18.30
CA TYR A 276 8.57 -9.91 -18.07
C TYR A 276 8.70 -8.44 -17.70
N SER A 277 9.60 -8.12 -16.76
CA SER A 277 9.82 -6.73 -16.36
C SER A 277 10.28 -5.86 -17.52
N PHE A 278 11.16 -6.39 -18.39
CA PHE A 278 11.60 -5.71 -19.60
C PHE A 278 10.45 -5.47 -20.59
N ILE A 279 9.59 -6.47 -20.83
CA ILE A 279 8.44 -6.36 -21.75
C ILE A 279 7.49 -5.25 -21.30
N PHE A 280 7.10 -5.21 -20.01
CA PHE A 280 6.19 -4.19 -19.51
C PHE A 280 6.81 -2.79 -19.51
N ILE A 281 8.10 -2.65 -19.16
CA ILE A 281 8.81 -1.37 -19.26
C ILE A 281 8.89 -0.91 -20.72
N PHE A 282 9.20 -1.82 -21.64
CA PHE A 282 9.24 -1.52 -23.06
C PHE A 282 7.89 -1.00 -23.55
N LEU A 283 6.78 -1.66 -23.18
CA LEU A 283 5.43 -1.20 -23.52
C LEU A 283 5.13 0.19 -22.94
N MET A 284 5.50 0.46 -21.68
CA MET A 284 5.32 1.78 -21.06
C MET A 284 6.11 2.87 -21.78
N ILE A 285 7.40 2.64 -22.07
CA ILE A 285 8.25 3.62 -22.77
C ILE A 285 7.76 3.82 -24.21
N PHE A 286 7.36 2.74 -24.89
CA PHE A 286 6.85 2.81 -26.26
C PHE A 286 5.57 3.65 -26.35
N TYR A 287 4.63 3.44 -25.42
CA TYR A 287 3.43 4.27 -25.33
C TYR A 287 3.76 5.74 -25.08
N LEU A 288 4.62 6.03 -24.09
CA LEU A 288 5.01 7.41 -23.79
C LEU A 288 5.71 8.07 -25.00
N LYS A 289 6.48 7.32 -25.79
CA LYS A 289 7.16 7.85 -26.97
C LYS A 289 6.19 8.25 -28.09
N ILE A 290 5.10 7.52 -28.25
CA ILE A 290 4.09 7.79 -29.28
C ILE A 290 3.12 8.88 -28.83
N GLU A 291 2.54 8.73 -27.65
CA GLU A 291 1.42 9.56 -27.21
C GLU A 291 1.84 10.80 -26.42
N GLN A 292 3.00 10.76 -25.74
CA GLN A 292 3.42 11.80 -24.79
C GLN A 292 4.94 12.04 -24.81
N PRO A 293 5.53 12.40 -25.97
CA PRO A 293 6.98 12.55 -26.11
C PRO A 293 7.56 13.63 -25.17
N GLU A 294 6.75 14.63 -24.82
CA GLU A 294 7.10 15.69 -23.86
C GLU A 294 7.44 15.13 -22.47
N ILE A 295 6.70 14.11 -22.02
CA ILE A 295 6.92 13.46 -20.72
C ILE A 295 8.26 12.72 -20.70
N LEU A 296 8.64 12.04 -21.80
CA LEU A 296 9.96 11.44 -21.92
C LEU A 296 11.08 12.49 -22.01
N GLY A 297 10.76 13.67 -22.53
CA GLY A 297 11.64 14.84 -22.55
C GLY A 297 11.95 15.36 -21.14
N SER A 298 10.99 15.29 -20.22
CA SER A 298 11.12 15.84 -18.86
C SER A 298 11.56 14.80 -17.84
N LEU A 299 12.76 14.98 -17.25
CA LEU A 299 13.23 14.12 -16.15
C LEU A 299 12.26 14.15 -14.96
N LYS A 300 11.72 15.33 -14.62
CA LYS A 300 10.78 15.51 -13.50
C LYS A 300 9.49 14.72 -13.71
N GLN A 301 8.86 14.86 -14.87
CA GLN A 301 7.61 14.14 -15.15
C GLN A 301 7.83 12.62 -15.23
N LEU A 302 8.93 12.16 -15.83
CA LEU A 302 9.27 10.74 -15.85
C LEU A 302 9.53 10.20 -14.43
N SER A 303 10.25 10.97 -13.59
CA SER A 303 10.49 10.60 -12.19
C SER A 303 9.21 10.54 -11.36
N LEU A 304 8.23 11.40 -11.64
CA LEU A 304 6.91 11.34 -11.02
C LEU A 304 6.16 10.04 -11.40
N ILE A 305 6.16 9.67 -12.69
CA ILE A 305 5.57 8.39 -13.15
C ILE A 305 6.22 7.21 -12.43
N CYS A 306 7.55 7.13 -12.42
CA CYS A 306 8.27 6.07 -11.72
C CYS A 306 7.92 6.03 -10.23
N THR A 307 7.81 7.20 -9.58
CA THR A 307 7.46 7.31 -8.16
C THR A 307 6.04 6.79 -7.87
N ILE A 308 5.05 7.17 -8.68
CA ILE A 308 3.67 6.68 -8.53
C ILE A 308 3.62 5.15 -8.68
N LEU A 309 4.32 4.60 -9.67
CA LEU A 309 4.36 3.15 -9.91
C LEU A 309 5.07 2.41 -8.78
N ILE A 310 6.21 2.93 -8.28
CA ILE A 310 6.92 2.36 -7.13
C ILE A 310 6.05 2.41 -5.87
N LEU A 311 5.39 3.54 -5.59
CA LEU A 311 4.45 3.66 -4.46
C LEU A 311 3.32 2.64 -4.57
N THR A 312 2.84 2.37 -5.79
CA THR A 312 1.83 1.35 -6.01
C THR A 312 2.35 -0.05 -5.76
N PHE A 313 3.57 -0.37 -6.20
CA PHE A 313 4.22 -1.64 -5.92
C PHE A 313 4.45 -1.86 -4.42
N VAL A 314 4.91 -0.83 -3.71
CA VAL A 314 5.05 -0.85 -2.25
C VAL A 314 3.70 -1.07 -1.58
N PHE A 315 2.68 -0.31 -1.97
CA PHE A 315 1.31 -0.47 -1.46
C PHE A 315 0.77 -1.88 -1.71
N ALA A 316 0.95 -2.42 -2.91
CA ALA A 316 0.55 -3.76 -3.28
C ALA A 316 1.24 -4.84 -2.42
N LYS A 317 2.54 -4.71 -2.18
CA LYS A 317 3.31 -5.66 -1.36
C LYS A 317 2.99 -5.57 0.13
N ILE A 318 2.73 -4.37 0.65
CA ILE A 318 2.22 -4.20 2.01
C ILE A 318 0.87 -4.90 2.15
N MET A 319 -0.04 -4.71 1.19
CA MET A 319 -1.34 -5.36 1.22
C MET A 319 -1.25 -6.88 1.08
N GLU A 320 -0.38 -7.38 0.20
CA GLU A 320 -0.06 -8.81 0.13
C GLU A 320 0.42 -9.30 1.51
N PHE A 321 1.44 -8.67 2.09
CA PHE A 321 2.00 -9.05 3.39
C PHE A 321 0.95 -9.06 4.52
N VAL A 322 0.06 -8.07 4.59
CA VAL A 322 -1.01 -7.99 5.60
C VAL A 322 -2.00 -9.14 5.46
N ILE A 323 -2.42 -9.45 4.22
CA ILE A 323 -3.31 -10.57 3.94
C ILE A 323 -2.66 -11.90 4.33
N PHE A 324 -1.36 -12.07 4.07
CA PHE A 324 -0.65 -13.33 4.29
C PHE A 324 -0.20 -13.58 5.73
N LYS A 325 0.12 -12.53 6.51
CA LYS A 325 0.55 -12.68 7.90
C LYS A 325 -0.62 -12.79 8.87
N SER A 326 -1.80 -12.31 8.48
CA SER A 326 -2.95 -12.38 9.36
C SER A 326 -3.55 -13.79 9.41
N SER A 327 -3.30 -14.49 10.51
CA SER A 327 -3.86 -15.80 10.84
C SER A 327 -5.23 -15.71 11.55
N GLY A 328 -5.91 -14.56 11.47
CA GLY A 328 -7.21 -14.35 12.10
C GLY A 328 -8.35 -14.72 11.16
N ALA A 329 -9.38 -15.40 11.68
CA ALA A 329 -10.60 -15.80 10.95
C ALA A 329 -11.32 -14.64 10.21
N PHE A 330 -11.05 -13.39 10.56
CA PHE A 330 -11.64 -12.21 9.91
C PHE A 330 -10.89 -11.78 8.64
N LEU A 331 -9.58 -12.02 8.56
CA LEU A 331 -8.71 -11.58 7.45
C LEU A 331 -8.55 -12.65 6.37
N GLU A 332 -8.79 -13.93 6.70
CA GLU A 332 -8.91 -15.01 5.71
C GLU A 332 -10.13 -14.83 4.79
N ILE A 333 -11.08 -13.97 5.15
CA ILE A 333 -12.30 -13.70 4.37
C ILE A 333 -12.09 -12.58 3.34
N ILE A 334 -11.05 -11.74 3.46
CA ILE A 334 -10.77 -10.70 2.47
C ILE A 334 -10.21 -11.36 1.19
N GLN A 335 -11.07 -11.50 0.17
CA GLN A 335 -10.68 -12.21 -1.06
C GLN A 335 -9.94 -11.31 -2.07
N TYR A 336 -10.25 -10.01 -2.11
CA TYR A 336 -9.78 -9.13 -3.19
C TYR A 336 -9.29 -7.77 -2.65
N PRO A 337 -7.97 -7.55 -2.51
CA PRO A 337 -7.46 -6.21 -2.24
C PRO A 337 -7.70 -5.30 -3.44
N ILE A 338 -8.20 -4.09 -3.16
CA ILE A 338 -8.36 -3.05 -4.17
C ILE A 338 -7.09 -2.18 -4.15
N ILE A 339 -6.36 -2.16 -5.25
CA ILE A 339 -5.05 -1.51 -5.36
C ILE A 339 -4.99 -0.58 -6.57
N VAL A 340 -5.42 -1.03 -7.75
CA VAL A 340 -5.28 -0.28 -9.02
C VAL A 340 -5.98 1.09 -9.00
N PRO A 341 -7.13 1.29 -8.32
CA PRO A 341 -7.73 2.62 -8.15
C PRO A 341 -6.79 3.71 -7.59
N PHE A 342 -5.74 3.32 -6.84
CA PHE A 342 -4.71 4.26 -6.37
C PHE A 342 -3.92 4.89 -7.52
N VAL A 343 -3.45 4.07 -8.47
CA VAL A 343 -2.77 4.54 -9.70
C VAL A 343 -3.73 5.38 -10.52
N ALA A 344 -4.95 4.90 -10.68
CA ALA A 344 -5.98 5.58 -11.46
C ALA A 344 -6.21 7.02 -10.97
N LEU A 345 -6.40 7.21 -9.66
CA LEU A 345 -6.58 8.54 -9.05
C LEU A 345 -5.36 9.43 -9.29
N LEU A 346 -4.15 8.94 -8.97
CA LEU A 346 -2.94 9.75 -9.07
C LEU A 346 -2.66 10.19 -10.51
N PHE A 347 -2.77 9.29 -11.48
CA PHE A 347 -2.58 9.64 -12.89
C PHE A 347 -3.70 10.54 -13.44
N SER A 348 -4.95 10.34 -13.00
CA SER A 348 -6.06 11.21 -13.40
C SER A 348 -5.90 12.64 -12.90
N ILE A 349 -5.34 12.84 -11.70
CA ILE A 349 -5.19 14.17 -11.10
C ILE A 349 -3.89 14.86 -11.54
N LEU A 350 -2.77 14.13 -11.57
CA LEU A 350 -1.43 14.71 -11.83
C LEU A 350 -1.10 14.82 -13.33
N PHE A 351 -1.77 14.05 -14.17
CA PHE A 351 -1.52 14.00 -15.61
C PHE A 351 -2.81 14.17 -16.39
N ASN A 352 -3.16 13.18 -17.21
CA ASN A 352 -4.34 13.21 -18.06
C ASN A 352 -5.04 11.84 -18.07
N ILE A 353 -6.28 11.85 -18.55
CA ILE A 353 -7.13 10.66 -18.56
C ILE A 353 -6.55 9.52 -19.42
N ARG A 354 -5.82 9.82 -20.50
CA ARG A 354 -5.25 8.81 -21.40
C ARG A 354 -4.14 8.03 -20.71
N LEU A 355 -3.26 8.71 -19.99
CA LEU A 355 -2.22 8.09 -19.16
C LEU A 355 -2.83 7.27 -18.03
N ALA A 356 -3.85 7.81 -17.35
CA ALA A 356 -4.54 7.10 -16.28
C ALA A 356 -5.14 5.77 -16.77
N LEU A 357 -5.78 5.74 -17.95
CA LEU A 357 -6.32 4.52 -18.57
C LEU A 357 -5.21 3.52 -18.88
N PHE A 358 -4.16 3.95 -19.57
CA PHE A 358 -3.06 3.08 -19.98
C PHE A 358 -2.33 2.45 -18.79
N PHE A 359 -1.92 3.27 -17.81
CA PHE A 359 -1.20 2.76 -16.63
C PHE A 359 -2.11 1.93 -15.72
N SER A 360 -3.39 2.26 -15.57
CA SER A 360 -4.32 1.41 -14.80
C SER A 360 -4.54 0.05 -15.45
N CYS A 361 -4.64 0.00 -16.79
CA CYS A 361 -4.75 -1.25 -17.54
C CYS A 361 -3.49 -2.12 -17.40
N ILE A 362 -2.31 -1.54 -17.59
CA ILE A 362 -1.06 -2.30 -17.40
C ILE A 362 -0.92 -2.75 -15.94
N MET A 363 -1.21 -1.89 -14.98
CA MET A 363 -1.08 -2.22 -13.56
C MET A 363 -2.08 -3.28 -13.11
N SER A 364 -3.29 -3.33 -13.66
CA SER A 364 -4.23 -4.41 -13.35
C SER A 364 -3.70 -5.77 -13.81
N VAL A 365 -3.10 -5.84 -15.00
CA VAL A 365 -2.48 -7.07 -15.52
C VAL A 365 -1.23 -7.44 -14.72
N VAL A 366 -0.31 -6.49 -14.51
CA VAL A 366 0.94 -6.69 -13.78
C VAL A 366 0.66 -7.21 -12.36
N LEU A 367 -0.21 -6.52 -11.60
CA LEU A 367 -0.52 -6.93 -10.24
C LEU A 367 -1.23 -8.29 -10.18
N THR A 368 -2.06 -8.63 -11.18
CA THR A 368 -2.71 -9.95 -11.24
C THR A 368 -1.71 -11.08 -11.46
N ILE A 369 -0.68 -10.86 -12.27
CA ILE A 369 0.35 -11.88 -12.56
C ILE A 369 1.28 -12.09 -11.35
N PHE A 370 1.72 -10.99 -10.73
CA PHE A 370 2.81 -11.02 -9.73
C PHE A 370 2.35 -11.06 -8.28
N LEU A 371 1.12 -10.66 -7.97
CA LEU A 371 0.56 -10.88 -6.63
C LEU A 371 -0.04 -12.28 -6.52
N SER A 372 0.06 -12.83 -5.32
CA SER A 372 -0.32 -14.22 -5.03
C SER A 372 -1.76 -14.32 -4.55
N ILE A 373 -2.67 -13.67 -5.28
CA ILE A 373 -4.09 -13.51 -4.91
C ILE A 373 -4.95 -14.44 -5.76
N GLU A 374 -5.76 -15.27 -5.11
CA GLU A 374 -6.67 -16.19 -5.79
C GLU A 374 -8.14 -15.88 -5.47
N PRO A 375 -9.05 -15.98 -6.46
CA PRO A 375 -8.80 -16.24 -7.88
C PRO A 375 -8.31 -14.99 -8.67
N PRO A 376 -7.30 -15.13 -9.57
CA PRO A 376 -6.69 -14.00 -10.26
C PRO A 376 -7.66 -13.27 -11.20
N PHE A 377 -8.58 -13.99 -11.84
CA PHE A 377 -9.57 -13.39 -12.75
C PHE A 377 -10.52 -12.42 -12.02
N SER A 378 -10.99 -12.78 -10.83
CA SER A 378 -11.85 -11.91 -10.02
C SER A 378 -11.07 -10.67 -9.53
N PHE A 379 -9.82 -10.86 -9.13
CA PHE A 379 -8.93 -9.75 -8.72
C PHE A 379 -8.68 -8.76 -9.88
N LEU A 380 -8.40 -9.26 -11.08
CA LEU A 380 -8.26 -8.44 -12.30
C LEU A 380 -9.54 -7.66 -12.58
N THR A 381 -10.69 -8.35 -12.59
CA THR A 381 -11.98 -7.78 -12.95
C THR A 381 -12.38 -6.64 -12.02
N ILE A 382 -12.30 -6.85 -10.69
CA ILE A 382 -12.67 -5.82 -9.72
C ILE A 382 -11.74 -4.61 -9.80
N ASN A 383 -10.42 -4.83 -9.83
CA ASN A 383 -9.46 -3.73 -9.89
C ASN A 383 -9.58 -2.92 -11.19
N PHE A 384 -9.79 -3.60 -12.33
CA PHE A 384 -9.96 -2.95 -13.62
C PHE A 384 -11.24 -2.12 -13.67
N ILE A 385 -12.41 -2.69 -13.34
CA ILE A 385 -13.69 -1.96 -13.40
C ILE A 385 -13.69 -0.77 -12.43
N LEU A 386 -13.20 -0.97 -11.21
CA LEU A 386 -13.13 0.11 -10.23
C LEU A 386 -12.16 1.23 -10.66
N SER A 387 -11.04 0.89 -11.29
CA SER A 387 -10.14 1.89 -11.86
C SER A 387 -10.82 2.72 -12.96
N MET A 388 -11.65 2.11 -13.80
CA MET A 388 -12.41 2.84 -14.84
C MET A 388 -13.42 3.81 -14.22
N ILE A 389 -14.16 3.38 -13.19
CA ILE A 389 -15.11 4.26 -12.46
C ILE A 389 -14.39 5.45 -11.86
N VAL A 390 -13.22 5.23 -11.26
CA VAL A 390 -12.36 6.30 -10.73
C VAL A 390 -11.96 7.27 -11.83
N ILE A 391 -11.44 6.77 -12.96
CA ILE A 391 -10.93 7.61 -14.06
C ILE A 391 -12.04 8.52 -14.61
N PHE A 392 -13.24 7.98 -14.84
CA PHE A 392 -14.37 8.76 -15.33
C PHE A 392 -14.90 9.77 -14.29
N SER A 393 -14.84 9.42 -13.01
CA SER A 393 -15.30 10.29 -11.94
C SER A 393 -14.30 11.40 -11.62
N ALA A 394 -13.00 11.12 -11.71
CA ALA A 394 -11.92 12.04 -11.37
C ALA A 394 -11.84 13.24 -12.32
N ARG A 395 -12.34 13.09 -13.56
CA ARG A 395 -12.39 14.17 -14.57
C ARG A 395 -13.10 15.44 -14.09
N PHE A 396 -14.04 15.31 -13.16
CA PHE A 396 -14.85 16.44 -12.69
C PHE A 396 -14.36 17.03 -11.37
N MET A 397 -13.21 16.58 -10.87
CA MET A 397 -12.71 16.99 -9.57
C MET A 397 -12.20 18.42 -9.59
N ARG A 398 -12.62 19.21 -8.59
CA ARG A 398 -12.14 20.59 -8.37
C ARG A 398 -11.51 20.78 -7.01
N LYS A 399 -11.82 19.91 -6.03
CA LYS A 399 -11.31 19.99 -4.66
C LYS A 399 -10.65 18.68 -4.24
N ARG A 400 -9.64 18.76 -3.36
CA ARG A 400 -8.99 17.55 -2.80
C ARG A 400 -9.94 16.65 -2.04
N THR A 401 -10.92 17.23 -1.34
CA THR A 401 -11.93 16.49 -0.58
C THR A 401 -12.83 15.63 -1.48
N GLU A 402 -12.95 15.95 -2.76
CA GLU A 402 -13.75 15.17 -3.72
C GLU A 402 -13.13 13.80 -4.03
N VAL A 403 -11.86 13.55 -3.64
CA VAL A 403 -11.26 12.19 -3.68
C VAL A 403 -12.12 11.20 -2.87
N PHE A 404 -12.68 11.63 -1.73
CA PHE A 404 -13.58 10.79 -0.92
C PHE A 404 -14.91 10.54 -1.63
N THR A 405 -15.45 11.55 -2.33
CA THR A 405 -16.67 11.40 -3.13
C THR A 405 -16.44 10.43 -4.31
N VAL A 406 -15.29 10.50 -4.98
CA VAL A 406 -14.92 9.55 -6.04
C VAL A 406 -14.77 8.14 -5.48
N SER A 407 -14.15 8.00 -4.31
CA SER A 407 -14.01 6.71 -3.63
C SER A 407 -15.36 6.12 -3.19
N ALA A 408 -16.30 6.96 -2.76
CA ALA A 408 -17.67 6.53 -2.46
C ALA A 408 -18.44 6.07 -3.72
N LYS A 409 -18.30 6.78 -4.86
CA LYS A 409 -18.86 6.34 -6.15
C LYS A 409 -18.24 5.01 -6.60
N CYS A 410 -16.94 4.85 -6.39
CA CYS A 410 -16.21 3.61 -6.66
C CYS A 410 -16.76 2.44 -5.81
N LEU A 411 -17.05 2.67 -4.53
CA LEU A 411 -17.67 1.66 -3.66
C LEU A 411 -19.07 1.26 -4.14
N LEU A 412 -19.91 2.21 -4.56
CA LEU A 412 -21.21 1.91 -5.15
C LEU A 412 -21.07 1.05 -6.41
N GLY A 413 -20.06 1.34 -7.25
CA GLY A 413 -19.74 0.53 -8.41
C GLY A 413 -19.11 -0.84 -8.09
N ALA A 414 -18.55 -1.05 -6.90
CA ALA A 414 -18.04 -2.34 -6.46
C ALA A 414 -19.16 -3.35 -6.18
N ILE A 415 -20.33 -2.88 -5.72
CA ILE A 415 -21.48 -3.72 -5.38
C ILE A 415 -21.89 -4.66 -6.53
N PRO A 416 -22.21 -4.16 -7.76
CA PRO A 416 -22.60 -5.05 -8.87
C PRO A 416 -21.47 -5.98 -9.31
N VAL A 417 -20.21 -5.57 -9.20
CA VAL A 417 -19.05 -6.40 -9.56
C VAL A 417 -18.88 -7.56 -8.58
N ILE A 418 -18.96 -7.29 -7.28
CA ILE A 418 -18.88 -8.31 -6.22
C ILE A 418 -20.07 -9.27 -6.32
N LEU A 419 -21.28 -8.76 -6.61
CA LEU A 419 -22.46 -9.58 -6.88
C LEU A 419 -22.23 -10.54 -8.06
N ALA A 420 -21.76 -10.01 -9.19
CA ALA A 420 -21.46 -10.82 -10.37
C ALA A 420 -20.42 -11.91 -10.07
N ILE A 421 -19.33 -11.56 -9.38
CA ILE A 421 -18.30 -12.53 -8.97
C ILE A 421 -18.90 -13.62 -8.07
N ASN A 422 -19.72 -13.28 -7.09
CA ASN A 422 -20.34 -14.27 -6.21
C ASN A 422 -21.36 -15.17 -6.95
N PHE A 423 -22.11 -14.63 -7.91
CA PHE A 423 -23.04 -15.40 -8.74
C PHE A 423 -22.33 -16.40 -9.63
N THR A 424 -21.18 -16.04 -10.23
CA THR A 424 -20.36 -17.00 -11.00
C THR A 424 -19.82 -18.15 -10.15
N LYS A 425 -19.80 -17.99 -8.82
CA LYS A 425 -19.41 -19.02 -7.85
C LYS A 425 -20.60 -19.76 -7.23
N TYR A 426 -21.81 -19.55 -7.72
CA TYR A 426 -23.06 -20.11 -7.18
C TYR A 426 -23.29 -19.74 -5.69
N ARG A 427 -22.82 -18.56 -5.26
CA ARG A 427 -22.98 -18.04 -3.89
C ARG A 427 -24.01 -16.91 -3.89
N LEU A 428 -25.23 -17.20 -3.46
CA LEU A 428 -26.28 -16.20 -3.25
C LEU A 428 -26.28 -15.76 -1.78
N PHE A 429 -26.22 -14.45 -1.52
CA PHE A 429 -26.30 -13.85 -0.17
C PHE A 429 -25.39 -14.49 0.90
N HIS A 430 -24.21 -14.94 0.47
CA HIS A 430 -23.23 -15.56 1.36
C HIS A 430 -22.52 -14.48 2.21
N ILE A 431 -22.11 -14.81 3.44
CA ILE A 431 -21.40 -13.87 4.35
C ILE A 431 -20.11 -13.30 3.74
N SER A 432 -19.54 -14.01 2.77
CA SER A 432 -18.39 -13.54 1.98
C SER A 432 -18.68 -12.24 1.22
N MET A 433 -19.93 -11.97 0.85
CA MET A 433 -20.29 -10.73 0.15
C MET A 433 -20.18 -9.51 1.07
N VAL A 434 -20.61 -9.63 2.33
CA VAL A 434 -20.53 -8.54 3.32
C VAL A 434 -19.07 -8.22 3.62
N THR A 435 -18.24 -9.24 3.74
CA THR A 435 -16.80 -9.12 4.01
C THR A 435 -16.02 -8.60 2.80
N ASP A 436 -16.36 -9.00 1.58
CA ASP A 436 -15.80 -8.42 0.35
C ASP A 436 -16.18 -6.93 0.20
N LEU A 437 -17.41 -6.55 0.54
CA LEU A 437 -17.87 -5.15 0.45
C LEU A 437 -17.26 -4.27 1.55
N THR A 438 -17.21 -4.76 2.79
CA THR A 438 -16.59 -4.05 3.92
C THR A 438 -15.08 -3.89 3.73
N SER A 439 -14.39 -4.92 3.23
CA SER A 439 -12.97 -4.80 2.86
C SER A 439 -12.78 -3.81 1.72
N SER A 440 -13.66 -3.83 0.70
CA SER A 440 -13.63 -2.85 -0.39
C SER A 440 -13.76 -1.40 0.11
N LEU A 441 -14.67 -1.16 1.06
CA LEU A 441 -14.81 0.13 1.73
C LEU A 441 -13.50 0.54 2.44
N ILE A 442 -12.90 -0.37 3.21
CA ILE A 442 -11.64 -0.10 3.94
C ILE A 442 -10.52 0.24 2.95
N TYR A 443 -10.34 -0.53 1.88
CA TYR A 443 -9.31 -0.29 0.88
C TYR A 443 -9.51 1.05 0.17
N LEU A 444 -10.73 1.37 -0.26
CA LEU A 444 -11.02 2.62 -0.93
C LEU A 444 -10.84 3.82 0.00
N LEU A 445 -11.14 3.67 1.30
CA LEU A 445 -10.88 4.71 2.30
C LEU A 445 -9.37 4.92 2.50
N ILE A 446 -8.59 3.85 2.62
CA ILE A 446 -7.12 3.93 2.72
C ILE A 446 -6.56 4.63 1.48
N ILE A 447 -7.02 4.25 0.29
CA ILE A 447 -6.61 4.89 -0.98
C ILE A 447 -6.95 6.38 -0.96
N ALA A 448 -8.17 6.76 -0.55
CA ALA A 448 -8.56 8.17 -0.48
C ALA A 448 -7.64 8.98 0.44
N ILE A 449 -7.38 8.46 1.65
CA ILE A 449 -6.48 9.09 2.63
C ILE A 449 -5.07 9.22 2.07
N MET A 450 -4.53 8.14 1.48
CA MET A 450 -3.20 8.13 0.88
C MET A 450 -3.08 9.14 -0.26
N VAL A 451 -4.06 9.19 -1.17
CA VAL A 451 -4.04 10.12 -2.30
C VAL A 451 -4.12 11.57 -1.82
N VAL A 452 -5.04 11.89 -0.90
CA VAL A 452 -5.16 13.24 -0.34
C VAL A 452 -3.87 13.67 0.38
N GLY A 453 -3.21 12.76 1.10
CA GLY A 453 -1.96 13.05 1.80
C GLY A 453 -0.73 13.14 0.89
N LEU A 454 -0.65 12.29 -0.14
CA LEU A 454 0.50 12.24 -1.06
C LEU A 454 0.44 13.33 -2.14
N LEU A 455 -0.76 13.76 -2.56
CA LEU A 455 -0.92 14.67 -3.68
C LEU A 455 -0.15 16.01 -3.49
N PRO A 456 -0.26 16.73 -2.35
CA PRO A 456 0.52 17.96 -2.15
C PRO A 456 2.03 17.73 -2.16
N ILE A 457 2.49 16.58 -1.64
CA ILE A 457 3.90 16.20 -1.59
C ILE A 457 4.43 15.96 -3.01
N LEU A 458 3.68 15.22 -3.83
CA LEU A 458 4.03 14.97 -5.22
C LEU A 458 4.00 16.25 -6.06
N GLU A 459 2.99 17.10 -5.89
CA GLU A 459 2.89 18.39 -6.58
C GLU A 459 4.10 19.29 -6.26
N THR A 460 4.50 19.37 -4.99
CA THR A 460 5.62 20.20 -4.54
C THR A 460 6.97 19.66 -4.99
N ILE A 461 7.22 18.35 -4.84
CA ILE A 461 8.53 17.74 -5.19
C ILE A 461 8.76 17.79 -6.71
N PHE A 462 7.71 17.59 -7.50
CA PHE A 462 7.81 17.48 -8.96
C PHE A 462 7.39 18.74 -9.72
N ASP A 463 7.08 19.85 -9.01
CA ASP A 463 6.60 21.13 -9.57
C ASP A 463 5.40 20.97 -10.51
N VAL A 464 4.43 20.13 -10.12
CA VAL A 464 3.21 19.89 -10.91
C VAL A 464 2.07 20.77 -10.39
N LEU A 465 1.51 21.57 -11.30
CA LEU A 465 0.32 22.37 -11.06
C LEU A 465 -0.90 21.63 -11.60
N THR A 466 -1.69 21.08 -10.69
CA THR A 466 -2.97 20.42 -11.02
C THR A 466 -4.11 21.42 -11.04
N ASP A 467 -5.20 21.08 -11.72
CA ASP A 467 -6.42 21.90 -11.74
C ASP A 467 -6.96 22.14 -10.32
N ILE A 468 -6.81 21.15 -9.42
CA ILE A 468 -7.20 21.28 -8.01
C ILE A 468 -6.36 22.37 -7.34
N THR A 469 -5.03 22.33 -7.51
CA THR A 469 -4.13 23.35 -6.95
C THR A 469 -4.43 24.74 -7.52
N LEU A 470 -4.71 24.83 -8.83
CA LEU A 470 -5.09 26.10 -9.46
C LEU A 470 -6.40 26.65 -8.90
N MET A 471 -7.40 25.79 -8.68
CA MET A 471 -8.66 26.19 -8.04
C MET A 471 -8.47 26.67 -6.60
N GLU A 472 -7.52 26.09 -5.84
CA GLU A 472 -7.16 26.56 -4.50
C GLU A 472 -6.54 27.97 -4.52
N TYR A 473 -5.71 28.28 -5.52
CA TYR A 473 -5.17 29.63 -5.72
C TYR A 473 -6.20 30.63 -6.27
N MET A 474 -7.32 30.16 -6.81
CA MET A 474 -8.41 31.03 -7.24
C MET A 474 -9.36 31.42 -6.09
N ASP A 475 -9.28 30.75 -4.93
CA ASP A 475 -10.12 31.02 -3.77
C ASP A 475 -9.77 32.40 -3.17
N PRO A 476 -10.70 33.37 -3.12
CA PRO A 476 -10.46 34.68 -2.51
C PRO A 476 -10.11 34.65 -1.02
N ASN A 477 -10.31 33.51 -0.34
CA ASN A 477 -9.89 33.31 1.04
C ASN A 477 -8.40 33.02 1.19
N ASN A 478 -7.68 32.76 0.09
CA ASN A 478 -6.22 32.69 0.09
C ASN A 478 -5.63 34.00 0.64
N GLU A 479 -4.73 33.92 1.60
CA GLU A 479 -4.20 35.10 2.31
C GLU A 479 -3.68 36.18 1.36
N LEU A 480 -2.88 35.80 0.37
CA LEU A 480 -2.27 36.75 -0.56
C LEU A 480 -3.32 37.37 -1.49
N LEU A 481 -4.23 36.56 -2.04
CA LEU A 481 -5.30 37.05 -2.92
C LEU A 481 -6.28 37.97 -2.16
N ARG A 482 -6.56 37.65 -0.89
CA ARG A 482 -7.36 38.49 0.00
C ARG A 482 -6.70 39.85 0.22
N ARG A 483 -5.38 39.90 0.39
CA ARG A 483 -4.62 41.16 0.49
C ARG A 483 -4.74 41.98 -0.77
N ILE A 484 -4.56 41.39 -1.95
CA ILE A 484 -4.74 42.11 -3.24
C ILE A 484 -6.14 42.71 -3.33
N THR A 485 -7.17 41.93 -2.96
CA THR A 485 -8.57 42.37 -3.02
C THR A 485 -8.85 43.57 -2.11
N LEU A 486 -8.19 43.65 -0.94
CA LEU A 486 -8.44 44.68 0.07
C LEU A 486 -7.49 45.89 -0.02
N GLU A 487 -6.22 45.66 -0.30
CA GLU A 487 -5.16 46.69 -0.28
C GLU A 487 -4.97 47.36 -1.65
N VAL A 488 -5.19 46.65 -2.76
CA VAL A 488 -5.03 47.14 -4.15
C VAL A 488 -6.23 46.75 -5.04
N PRO A 489 -7.45 47.24 -4.73
CA PRO A 489 -8.68 46.80 -5.40
C PRO A 489 -8.72 47.15 -6.90
N GLY A 490 -8.02 48.20 -7.34
CA GLY A 490 -7.93 48.59 -8.75
C GLY A 490 -7.13 47.58 -9.57
N SER A 491 -5.96 47.18 -9.07
CA SER A 491 -5.15 46.11 -9.68
C SER A 491 -5.85 44.76 -9.62
N TYR A 492 -6.63 44.48 -8.57
CA TYR A 492 -7.47 43.27 -8.51
C TYR A 492 -8.54 43.25 -9.62
N GLN A 493 -9.26 44.36 -9.82
CA GLN A 493 -10.28 44.45 -10.87
C GLN A 493 -9.65 44.33 -12.27
N HIS A 494 -8.49 44.96 -12.49
CA HIS A 494 -7.70 44.78 -13.71
C HIS A 494 -7.38 43.29 -13.94
N SER A 495 -6.83 42.62 -12.92
CA SER A 495 -6.45 41.20 -12.96
C SER A 495 -7.62 40.26 -13.29
N LEU A 496 -8.85 40.58 -12.85
CA LEU A 496 -10.06 39.83 -13.18
C LEU A 496 -10.46 39.97 -14.65
N VAL A 497 -10.43 41.19 -15.20
CA VAL A 497 -10.74 41.45 -16.62
C VAL A 497 -9.68 40.78 -17.50
N LEU A 498 -8.42 40.95 -17.14
CA LEU A 498 -7.27 40.33 -17.78
C LEU A 498 -7.38 38.79 -17.79
N GLY A 499 -7.80 38.20 -16.67
CA GLY A 499 -8.01 36.76 -16.54
C GLY A 499 -9.06 36.23 -17.51
N ASN A 500 -10.19 36.93 -17.66
CA ASN A 500 -11.24 36.53 -18.61
C ASN A 500 -10.77 36.62 -20.07
N LEU A 501 -10.01 37.66 -20.43
CA LEU A 501 -9.41 37.80 -21.76
C LEU A 501 -8.43 36.65 -22.04
N SER A 502 -7.54 36.38 -21.09
CA SER A 502 -6.49 35.37 -21.21
C SER A 502 -7.05 33.95 -21.24
N GLU A 503 -8.06 33.64 -20.40
CA GLU A 503 -8.77 32.35 -20.38
C GLU A 503 -9.42 32.07 -21.73
N ALA A 504 -10.17 33.04 -22.27
CA ALA A 504 -10.86 32.90 -23.55
C ALA A 504 -9.88 32.65 -24.71
N ALA A 505 -8.77 33.41 -24.75
CA ALA A 505 -7.76 33.27 -25.78
C ALA A 505 -7.01 31.92 -25.69
N ALA A 506 -6.59 31.53 -24.48
CA ALA A 506 -5.89 30.26 -24.25
C ALA A 506 -6.75 29.06 -24.64
N GLN A 507 -8.05 29.09 -24.32
CA GLN A 507 -8.98 28.02 -24.67
C GLN A 507 -9.11 27.81 -26.18
N LYS A 508 -8.99 28.87 -27.00
CA LYS A 508 -9.11 28.78 -28.46
C LYS A 508 -7.92 28.11 -29.15
N ILE A 509 -6.77 28.05 -28.48
CA ILE A 509 -5.54 27.43 -29.00
C ILE A 509 -5.11 26.18 -28.22
N ASP A 510 -6.00 25.65 -27.37
CA ASP A 510 -5.73 24.50 -26.50
C ASP A 510 -4.53 24.70 -25.54
N ALA A 511 -4.28 25.95 -25.15
CA ALA A 511 -3.36 26.29 -24.06
C ALA A 511 -4.08 26.19 -22.69
N ASN A 512 -3.34 26.24 -21.59
CA ASN A 512 -3.94 26.05 -20.27
C ASN A 512 -4.74 27.29 -19.81
N ALA A 513 -6.04 27.30 -20.14
CA ALA A 513 -6.95 28.41 -19.86
C ALA A 513 -7.16 28.67 -18.35
N LEU A 514 -7.29 27.62 -17.54
CA LEU A 514 -7.43 27.75 -16.08
C LEU A 514 -6.16 28.35 -15.47
N PHE A 515 -4.99 27.90 -15.92
CA PHE A 515 -3.72 28.49 -15.49
C PHE A 515 -3.64 29.97 -15.84
N CYS A 516 -3.99 30.38 -17.06
CA CYS A 516 -4.02 31.79 -17.43
C CYS A 516 -4.89 32.61 -16.48
N ARG A 517 -6.13 32.16 -16.25
CA ARG A 517 -7.08 32.83 -15.34
C ARG A 517 -6.53 32.99 -13.93
N VAL A 518 -5.88 31.96 -13.40
CA VAL A 518 -5.34 31.99 -12.03
C VAL A 518 -4.07 32.82 -11.96
N ALA A 519 -3.16 32.66 -12.92
CA ALA A 519 -1.89 33.39 -12.94
C ALA A 519 -2.10 34.91 -13.05
N THR A 520 -3.11 35.37 -13.80
CA THR A 520 -3.44 36.80 -13.88
C THR A 520 -3.91 37.38 -12.55
N LEU A 521 -4.46 36.58 -11.62
CA LEU A 521 -4.80 37.08 -10.28
C LEU A 521 -3.57 37.46 -9.45
N TYR A 522 -2.39 36.92 -9.81
CA TYR A 522 -1.15 37.10 -9.07
C TYR A 522 -0.07 37.86 -9.84
N HIS A 523 -0.22 38.10 -11.15
CA HIS A 523 0.83 38.71 -11.97
C HIS A 523 1.33 40.06 -11.41
N ASP A 524 0.42 40.82 -10.81
CA ASP A 524 0.61 42.18 -10.30
C ASP A 524 0.81 42.26 -8.77
N ILE A 525 1.05 41.14 -8.08
CA ILE A 525 1.11 41.13 -6.60
C ILE A 525 2.16 42.07 -6.01
N GLY A 526 3.21 42.41 -6.76
CA GLY A 526 4.25 43.33 -6.30
C GLY A 526 3.73 44.75 -6.04
N LYS A 527 2.62 45.15 -6.66
CA LYS A 527 1.96 46.44 -6.41
C LYS A 527 1.50 46.60 -4.96
N LEU A 528 1.35 45.51 -4.20
CA LEU A 528 1.08 45.53 -2.75
C LEU A 528 2.17 46.24 -1.94
N CYS A 529 3.42 46.23 -2.39
CA CYS A 529 4.51 46.87 -1.67
C CYS A 529 4.37 48.40 -1.67
N ASN A 530 3.89 48.97 -2.77
CA ASN A 530 3.83 50.41 -2.99
C ASN A 530 2.53 50.82 -3.73
N PRO A 531 1.33 50.61 -3.15
CA PRO A 531 0.04 50.78 -3.85
C PRO A 531 -0.16 52.15 -4.51
N ASN A 532 0.25 53.21 -3.82
CA ASN A 532 -0.02 54.59 -4.22
C ASN A 532 0.74 55.05 -5.47
N TYR A 533 1.73 54.28 -5.96
CA TYR A 533 2.41 54.60 -7.21
C TYR A 533 1.65 54.10 -8.45
N TYR A 534 0.64 53.25 -8.30
CA TYR A 534 -0.11 52.72 -9.43
C TYR A 534 -1.44 53.45 -9.57
N ILE A 535 -1.69 54.04 -10.74
CA ILE A 535 -2.81 54.97 -10.97
C ILE A 535 -4.17 54.31 -10.73
N GLU A 536 -4.30 53.01 -10.97
CA GLU A 536 -5.54 52.27 -10.74
C GLU A 536 -5.87 52.11 -9.24
N ASN A 537 -4.90 52.29 -8.35
CA ASN A 537 -5.09 52.22 -6.90
C ASN A 537 -5.04 53.59 -6.22
N GLN A 538 -4.71 54.65 -6.96
CA GLN A 538 -4.74 56.01 -6.44
C GLN A 538 -6.20 56.45 -6.24
N GLY A 539 -6.51 56.97 -5.05
CA GLY A 539 -7.77 57.70 -4.83
C GLY A 539 -7.79 59.05 -5.54
N SER A 540 -8.85 59.83 -5.34
CA SER A 540 -8.98 61.20 -5.84
C SER A 540 -7.97 62.14 -5.14
N GLY A 541 -6.72 62.16 -5.61
CA GLY A 541 -5.62 62.91 -5.04
C GLY A 541 -4.53 63.28 -6.07
N ILE A 542 -3.42 63.85 -5.61
CA ILE A 542 -2.28 64.21 -6.45
C ILE A 542 -1.55 62.95 -6.89
N ASN A 543 -1.30 62.81 -8.19
CA ASN A 543 -0.50 61.69 -8.72
C ASN A 543 0.96 61.83 -8.25
N ILE A 544 1.45 60.85 -7.49
CA ILE A 544 2.79 60.84 -6.88
C ILE A 544 3.91 60.98 -7.94
N HIS A 545 3.68 60.50 -9.16
CA HIS A 545 4.64 60.64 -10.27
C HIS A 545 4.89 62.08 -10.72
N GLN A 546 4.11 63.05 -10.24
CA GLN A 546 4.40 64.48 -10.44
C GLN A 546 5.52 64.99 -9.54
N LEU A 547 5.82 64.28 -8.44
CA LEU A 547 6.85 64.62 -7.48
C LEU A 547 8.20 63.93 -7.76
N LEU A 548 8.25 63.06 -8.77
CA LEU A 548 9.40 62.23 -9.10
C LEU A 548 9.96 62.59 -10.47
N THR A 549 11.25 62.33 -10.67
CA THR A 549 11.86 62.32 -12.01
C THR A 549 11.28 61.16 -12.85
N PRO A 550 11.34 61.23 -14.20
CA PRO A 550 10.88 60.12 -15.03
C PRO A 550 11.66 58.83 -14.78
N VAL A 551 12.97 58.91 -14.53
CA VAL A 551 13.79 57.74 -14.15
C VAL A 551 13.29 57.12 -12.84
N GLU A 552 13.09 57.91 -11.78
CA GLU A 552 12.56 57.40 -10.50
C GLU A 552 11.18 56.77 -10.67
N SER A 553 10.29 57.42 -11.44
CA SER A 553 8.97 56.89 -11.75
C SER A 553 9.03 55.54 -12.47
N ALA A 554 9.92 55.41 -13.47
CA ALA A 554 10.12 54.17 -14.19
C ALA A 554 10.66 53.07 -13.28
N GLN A 555 11.63 53.39 -12.41
CA GLN A 555 12.22 52.42 -11.49
C GLN A 555 11.22 51.89 -10.45
N VAL A 556 10.36 52.76 -9.89
CA VAL A 556 9.28 52.32 -8.99
C VAL A 556 8.27 51.45 -9.72
N ILE A 557 7.94 51.77 -10.97
CA ILE A 557 7.06 50.92 -11.76
C ILE A 557 7.72 49.57 -12.02
N ILE A 558 9.00 49.52 -12.43
CA ILE A 558 9.71 48.28 -12.72
C ILE A 558 9.84 47.39 -11.46
N SER A 559 9.97 47.98 -10.27
CA SER A 559 10.20 47.23 -9.03
C SER A 559 9.09 46.25 -8.66
N HIS A 560 7.85 46.43 -9.15
CA HIS A 560 6.76 45.48 -8.84
C HIS A 560 7.06 44.06 -9.32
N ILE A 561 7.93 43.88 -10.32
CA ILE A 561 8.35 42.55 -10.77
C ILE A 561 9.18 41.88 -9.68
N THR A 562 10.22 42.55 -9.19
CA THR A 562 11.10 42.03 -8.14
C THR A 562 10.39 41.90 -6.80
N ASP A 563 9.56 42.89 -6.45
CA ASP A 563 8.74 42.87 -5.24
C ASP A 563 7.73 41.73 -5.29
N GLY A 564 7.14 41.51 -6.47
CA GLY A 564 6.21 40.42 -6.73
C GLY A 564 6.88 39.05 -6.61
N GLU A 565 8.07 38.87 -7.19
CA GLU A 565 8.86 37.63 -7.06
C GLU A 565 9.17 37.31 -5.59
N ILE A 566 9.61 38.31 -4.80
CA ILE A 566 9.91 38.16 -3.38
C ILE A 566 8.65 37.77 -2.60
N LEU A 567 7.53 38.45 -2.83
CA LEU A 567 6.25 38.12 -2.21
C LEU A 567 5.78 36.72 -2.62
N ALA A 568 5.86 36.36 -3.89
CA ALA A 568 5.45 35.06 -4.40
C ALA A 568 6.23 33.93 -3.72
N LYS A 569 7.56 34.08 -3.59
CA LYS A 569 8.41 33.11 -2.88
C LYS A 569 8.09 33.04 -1.39
N LYS A 570 7.86 34.19 -0.74
CA LYS A 570 7.46 34.25 0.68
C LYS A 570 6.17 33.49 0.93
N TYR A 571 5.19 33.63 0.03
CA TYR A 571 3.90 32.95 0.09
C TYR A 571 3.88 31.56 -0.57
N ARG A 572 5.05 31.05 -0.99
CA ARG A 572 5.23 29.73 -1.61
C ARG A 572 4.34 29.50 -2.85
N LEU A 573 4.16 30.53 -3.66
CA LEU A 573 3.45 30.39 -4.93
C LEU A 573 4.18 29.37 -5.83
N PRO A 574 3.45 28.59 -6.64
CA PRO A 574 4.03 27.64 -7.57
C PRO A 574 4.95 28.34 -8.57
N LYS A 575 6.08 27.70 -8.91
CA LYS A 575 7.09 28.30 -9.79
C LYS A 575 6.52 28.85 -11.10
N LYS A 576 5.59 28.15 -11.75
CA LYS A 576 4.99 28.66 -13.00
C LYS A 576 4.22 29.97 -12.81
N ILE A 577 3.63 30.23 -11.64
CA ILE A 577 2.97 31.52 -11.36
C ILE A 577 4.03 32.60 -11.13
N ILE A 578 5.12 32.28 -10.42
CA ILE A 578 6.29 33.17 -10.26
C ILE A 578 6.86 33.56 -11.62
N ASP A 579 7.01 32.58 -12.52
CA ASP A 579 7.48 32.79 -13.88
C ASP A 579 6.59 33.80 -14.65
N ILE A 580 5.27 33.83 -14.41
CA ILE A 580 4.36 34.82 -15.01
C ILE A 580 4.58 36.22 -14.42
N ILE A 581 4.78 36.33 -13.11
CA ILE A 581 5.10 37.61 -12.46
C ILE A 581 6.37 38.20 -13.08
N GLU A 582 7.40 37.39 -13.29
CA GLU A 582 8.66 37.83 -13.91
C GLU A 582 8.52 38.17 -15.40
N GLN A 583 7.65 37.47 -16.14
CA GLN A 583 7.61 37.50 -17.61
C GLN A 583 6.51 38.35 -18.23
N HIS A 584 5.46 38.73 -17.49
CA HIS A 584 4.27 39.33 -18.11
C HIS A 584 4.53 40.67 -18.82
N HIS A 585 5.57 41.42 -18.44
CA HIS A 585 6.05 42.57 -19.19
C HIS A 585 7.28 42.29 -20.08
N GLY A 586 7.90 41.12 -19.94
CA GLY A 586 9.09 40.74 -20.69
C GLY A 586 10.19 41.76 -20.50
N THR A 587 10.76 42.23 -21.61
CA THR A 587 11.81 43.27 -21.60
C THR A 587 11.32 44.59 -22.17
N THR A 588 10.01 44.85 -22.11
CA THR A 588 9.42 46.05 -22.72
C THR A 588 9.84 47.34 -22.03
N ILE A 589 9.68 48.47 -22.72
CA ILE A 589 10.02 49.79 -22.20
C ILE A 589 8.80 50.38 -21.46
N VAL A 590 9.02 51.00 -20.31
CA VAL A 590 8.07 51.89 -19.63
C VAL A 590 7.97 53.21 -20.43
N TYR A 591 7.24 53.12 -21.55
CA TYR A 591 7.32 54.07 -22.65
C TYR A 591 6.97 55.53 -22.28
N TYR A 592 5.97 55.74 -21.42
CA TYR A 592 5.54 57.09 -21.03
C TYR A 592 6.67 57.88 -20.35
N PHE A 593 7.35 57.27 -19.37
CA PHE A 593 8.44 57.94 -18.64
C PHE A 593 9.71 58.05 -19.48
N TYR A 594 9.99 57.06 -20.34
CA TYR A 594 11.09 57.15 -21.31
C TYR A 594 10.91 58.35 -22.25
N ARG A 595 9.70 58.55 -22.79
CA ARG A 595 9.38 59.70 -23.64
C ARG A 595 9.49 61.03 -22.89
N LYS A 596 8.99 61.07 -21.65
CA LYS A 596 9.10 62.25 -20.79
C LYS A 596 10.56 62.62 -20.51
N GLU A 597 11.42 61.62 -20.29
CA GLU A 597 12.87 61.83 -20.13
C GLU A 597 13.51 62.38 -21.41
N LEU A 598 13.21 61.79 -22.57
CA LEU A 598 13.69 62.28 -23.86
C LEU A 598 13.27 63.75 -24.10
N GLU A 599 12.04 64.13 -23.76
CA GLU A 599 11.54 65.50 -23.90
C GLU A 599 12.27 66.50 -22.98
N LEU A 600 12.63 66.08 -21.76
CA LEU A 600 13.43 66.89 -20.84
C LEU A 600 14.88 67.07 -21.35
N HIS A 601 15.43 66.04 -21.99
CA HIS A 601 16.81 66.03 -22.48
C HIS A 601 16.98 66.49 -23.92
N GLN A 602 15.92 66.73 -24.69
CA GLN A 602 16.00 67.29 -26.06
C GLN A 602 16.71 68.66 -26.16
N ARG A 603 16.95 69.35 -25.04
CA ARG A 603 17.68 70.64 -24.99
C ARG A 603 19.17 70.54 -24.67
N GLY A 604 19.71 69.35 -24.37
CA GLY A 604 21.13 69.12 -24.10
C GLY A 604 21.57 67.75 -24.57
N ALA A 605 22.73 67.65 -25.24
CA ALA A 605 23.24 66.45 -25.91
C ALA A 605 23.58 65.26 -24.97
N ILE A 606 22.62 64.78 -24.19
CA ILE A 606 22.72 63.62 -23.32
C ILE A 606 21.87 62.52 -23.95
N ASP A 607 22.52 61.41 -24.29
CA ASP A 607 21.85 60.21 -24.77
C ASP A 607 21.15 59.53 -23.59
N VAL A 608 19.85 59.27 -23.69
CA VAL A 608 19.05 58.66 -22.62
C VAL A 608 19.25 57.15 -22.69
N ASP A 609 19.76 56.53 -21.63
CA ASP A 609 19.95 55.08 -21.58
C ASP A 609 18.60 54.35 -21.47
N GLU A 610 18.16 53.76 -22.58
CA GLU A 610 16.92 52.98 -22.69
C GLU A 610 16.85 51.83 -21.67
N LYS A 611 18.00 51.29 -21.23
CA LYS A 611 18.04 50.20 -20.25
C LYS A 611 17.45 50.59 -18.90
N LEU A 612 17.51 51.86 -18.52
CA LEU A 612 16.92 52.37 -17.28
C LEU A 612 15.39 52.35 -17.30
N PHE A 613 14.78 52.18 -18.47
CA PHE A 613 13.33 52.17 -18.66
C PHE A 613 12.81 50.80 -19.09
N ARG A 614 13.66 49.79 -19.29
CA ARG A 614 13.24 48.44 -19.65
C ARG A 614 13.01 47.57 -18.43
N TYR A 615 11.98 46.74 -18.50
CA TYR A 615 11.79 45.65 -17.53
C TYR A 615 12.97 44.66 -17.63
N PRO A 616 13.38 44.04 -16.50
CA PRO A 616 14.52 43.13 -16.48
C PRO A 616 14.29 41.83 -17.25
N GLY A 617 13.04 41.50 -17.56
CA GLY A 617 12.67 40.21 -18.14
C GLY A 617 12.73 39.05 -17.14
N PRO A 618 12.74 37.81 -17.63
CA PRO A 618 12.97 37.40 -19.02
C PRO A 618 11.76 37.61 -19.95
N LYS A 619 11.96 37.46 -21.27
CA LYS A 619 10.88 37.37 -22.25
C LYS A 619 9.95 36.17 -21.94
N PRO A 620 8.67 36.22 -22.34
CA PRO A 620 7.75 35.09 -22.23
C PRO A 620 8.35 33.79 -22.78
N LYS A 621 8.31 32.71 -21.99
CA LYS A 621 8.80 31.38 -22.39
C LYS A 621 7.69 30.39 -22.74
N SER A 622 6.45 30.71 -22.38
CA SER A 622 5.28 29.87 -22.66
C SER A 622 4.23 30.63 -23.47
N LYS A 623 3.32 29.87 -24.11
CA LYS A 623 2.18 30.44 -24.82
C LYS A 623 1.29 31.24 -23.85
N GLU A 624 1.10 30.71 -22.64
CA GLU A 624 0.32 31.35 -21.59
C GLU A 624 0.93 32.67 -21.13
N ALA A 625 2.26 32.75 -20.97
CA ALA A 625 2.95 33.99 -20.62
C ALA A 625 2.80 35.06 -21.72
N ALA A 626 2.90 34.66 -22.99
CA ALA A 626 2.70 35.56 -24.11
C ALA A 626 1.25 36.06 -24.23
N ILE A 627 0.26 35.17 -24.00
CA ILE A 627 -1.15 35.56 -23.97
C ILE A 627 -1.41 36.58 -22.85
N ILE A 628 -0.91 36.34 -21.64
CA ILE A 628 -1.08 37.24 -20.50
C ILE A 628 -0.43 38.60 -20.78
N MET A 629 0.79 38.62 -21.33
CA MET A 629 1.46 39.87 -21.73
C MET A 629 0.64 40.70 -22.72
N ILE A 630 0.09 40.05 -23.76
CA ILE A 630 -0.71 40.75 -24.77
C ILE A 630 -2.01 41.25 -24.15
N ALA A 631 -2.67 40.41 -23.36
CA ALA A 631 -3.94 40.75 -22.72
C ALA A 631 -3.79 41.91 -21.73
N ASP A 632 -2.68 41.97 -20.98
CA ASP A 632 -2.38 43.04 -20.03
C ASP A 632 -2.24 44.39 -20.74
N ALA A 633 -1.40 44.42 -21.79
CA ALA A 633 -1.24 45.61 -22.62
C ALA A 633 -2.56 46.06 -23.28
N ILE A 634 -3.38 45.12 -23.75
CA ILE A 634 -4.68 45.40 -24.36
C ILE A 634 -5.66 45.95 -23.32
N GLU A 635 -5.76 45.33 -22.14
CA GLU A 635 -6.67 45.78 -21.08
C GLU A 635 -6.34 47.22 -20.68
N ALA A 636 -5.06 47.50 -20.38
CA ALA A 636 -4.60 48.83 -20.00
C ALA A 636 -4.86 49.86 -21.10
N ALA A 637 -4.48 49.57 -22.35
CA ALA A 637 -4.65 50.51 -23.46
C ALA A 637 -6.12 50.70 -23.89
N SER A 638 -6.98 49.70 -23.65
CA SER A 638 -8.40 49.81 -23.95
C SER A 638 -9.12 50.80 -23.04
N ARG A 639 -8.59 51.07 -21.82
CA ARG A 639 -9.17 52.04 -20.88
C ARG A 639 -9.05 53.49 -21.37
N SER A 640 -8.11 53.78 -22.26
CA SER A 640 -7.89 55.11 -22.83
C SER A 640 -8.53 55.30 -24.22
N LEU A 641 -9.34 54.36 -24.70
CA LEU A 641 -10.06 54.53 -25.97
C LEU A 641 -11.26 55.47 -25.78
N ASP A 642 -11.32 56.55 -26.56
CA ASP A 642 -12.43 57.50 -26.57
C ASP A 642 -13.72 56.86 -27.12
N GLU A 643 -13.61 56.03 -28.15
CA GLU A 643 -14.72 55.30 -28.78
C GLU A 643 -14.47 53.78 -28.78
N THR A 644 -15.49 53.03 -28.34
CA THR A 644 -15.44 51.56 -28.24
C THR A 644 -16.27 50.94 -29.36
N CYS A 645 -15.68 50.84 -30.55
CA CYS A 645 -16.25 50.16 -31.71
C CYS A 645 -15.34 49.00 -32.14
N GLU A 646 -15.86 48.10 -32.99
CA GLU A 646 -15.11 46.92 -33.42
C GLU A 646 -13.79 47.29 -34.12
N GLU A 647 -13.83 48.31 -34.99
CA GLU A 647 -12.65 48.79 -35.71
C GLU A 647 -11.59 49.37 -34.75
N SER A 648 -12.00 50.08 -33.69
CA SER A 648 -11.05 50.61 -32.70
C SER A 648 -10.35 49.49 -31.92
N PHE A 649 -11.05 48.40 -31.56
CA PHE A 649 -10.42 47.23 -30.95
C PHE A 649 -9.52 46.45 -31.91
N ILE A 650 -9.91 46.28 -33.17
CA ILE A 650 -9.07 45.64 -34.19
C ILE A 650 -7.74 46.39 -34.33
N ASN A 651 -7.81 47.71 -34.46
CA ASN A 651 -6.63 48.56 -34.60
C ASN A 651 -5.75 48.51 -33.35
N LEU A 652 -6.35 48.56 -32.16
CA LEU A 652 -5.63 48.47 -30.89
C LEU A 652 -4.89 47.14 -30.74
N VAL A 653 -5.60 46.02 -30.91
CA VAL A 653 -5.05 44.67 -30.75
C VAL A 653 -3.94 44.42 -31.76
N ASN A 654 -4.14 44.78 -33.03
CA ASN A 654 -3.13 44.61 -34.07
C ASN A 654 -1.88 45.46 -33.79
N LYS A 655 -2.06 46.71 -33.33
CA LYS A 655 -0.93 47.58 -32.98
C LYS A 655 -0.12 47.00 -31.84
N ILE A 656 -0.75 46.62 -30.73
CA ILE A 656 -0.04 46.05 -29.56
C ILE A 656 0.70 44.78 -29.93
N VAL A 657 0.06 43.86 -30.65
CA VAL A 657 0.71 42.62 -31.06
C VAL A 657 1.88 42.89 -31.99
N LYS A 658 1.74 43.84 -32.92
CA LYS A 658 2.84 44.25 -33.80
C LYS A 658 3.99 44.85 -33.01
N ASP A 659 3.74 45.81 -32.12
CA ASP A 659 4.76 46.47 -31.32
C ASP A 659 5.54 45.47 -30.45
N LYS A 660 4.85 44.49 -29.85
CA LYS A 660 5.50 43.41 -29.07
C LYS A 660 6.31 42.45 -29.95
N ALA A 661 5.83 42.16 -31.17
CA ALA A 661 6.55 41.32 -32.12
C ALA A 661 7.81 42.02 -32.66
N ASP A 662 7.70 43.32 -32.99
CA ASP A 662 8.81 44.14 -33.48
C ASP A 662 9.89 44.34 -32.39
N ASP A 663 9.50 44.39 -31.10
CA ASP A 663 10.42 44.39 -29.94
C ASP A 663 10.94 42.98 -29.56
N GLY A 664 10.63 41.96 -30.37
CA GLY A 664 11.09 40.59 -30.20
C GLY A 664 10.56 39.88 -28.94
N GLN A 665 9.45 40.33 -28.34
CA GLN A 665 8.96 39.75 -27.08
C GLN A 665 8.48 38.29 -27.21
N PHE A 666 8.26 37.82 -28.43
CA PHE A 666 7.80 36.45 -28.71
C PHE A 666 8.92 35.48 -29.13
N ASP A 667 10.19 35.92 -29.14
CA ASP A 667 11.31 35.11 -29.64
C ASP A 667 11.55 33.80 -28.86
N ASP A 668 11.23 33.82 -27.56
CA ASP A 668 11.50 32.71 -26.64
C ASP A 668 10.24 31.88 -26.32
N CYS A 669 9.07 32.25 -26.85
CA CYS A 669 7.81 31.56 -26.57
C CYS A 669 7.41 30.62 -27.72
N LEU A 670 6.71 29.53 -27.40
CA LEU A 670 6.26 28.54 -28.39
C LEU A 670 4.95 28.94 -29.10
N LEU A 671 4.63 30.23 -29.19
CA LEU A 671 3.39 30.72 -29.80
C LEU A 671 3.56 30.84 -31.33
N THR A 672 2.80 30.08 -32.10
CA THR A 672 2.88 30.13 -33.57
C THR A 672 2.12 31.33 -34.13
N PHE A 673 2.48 31.82 -35.33
CA PHE A 673 1.74 32.89 -36.02
C PHE A 673 0.25 32.57 -36.22
N LYS A 674 -0.08 31.30 -36.48
CA LYS A 674 -1.47 30.84 -36.62
C LYS A 674 -2.24 30.98 -35.30
N GLU A 675 -1.61 30.58 -34.19
CA GLU A 675 -2.21 30.72 -32.85
C GLU A 675 -2.35 32.19 -32.46
N LEU A 676 -1.36 33.03 -32.80
CA LEU A 676 -1.41 34.47 -32.55
C LEU A 676 -2.60 35.14 -33.25
N GLU A 677 -2.92 34.77 -34.50
CA GLU A 677 -4.12 35.24 -35.20
C GLU A 677 -5.42 34.83 -34.50
N ILE A 678 -5.49 33.59 -33.99
CA ILE A 678 -6.64 33.09 -33.23
C ILE A 678 -6.78 33.87 -31.92
N VAL A 679 -5.68 34.11 -31.22
CA VAL A 679 -5.61 34.89 -29.97
C VAL A 679 -6.11 36.33 -30.19
N LYS A 680 -5.64 37.02 -31.24
CA LYS A 680 -6.10 38.38 -31.59
C LYS A 680 -7.62 38.44 -31.77
N LYS A 681 -8.17 37.53 -32.58
CA LYS A 681 -9.62 37.44 -32.81
C LYS A 681 -10.39 37.17 -31.52
N SER A 682 -9.85 36.31 -30.65
CA SER A 682 -10.45 36.05 -29.35
C SER A 682 -10.49 37.29 -28.46
N PHE A 683 -9.41 38.08 -28.40
CA PHE A 683 -9.40 39.33 -27.64
C PHE A 683 -10.42 40.34 -28.15
N ILE A 684 -10.48 40.56 -29.47
CA ILE A 684 -11.45 41.48 -30.09
C ILE A 684 -12.88 41.09 -29.69
N ASN A 685 -13.23 39.80 -29.83
CA ASN A 685 -14.56 39.30 -29.49
C ASN A 685 -14.88 39.50 -28.00
N THR A 686 -13.95 39.16 -27.11
CA THR A 686 -14.16 39.30 -25.66
C THR A 686 -14.26 40.78 -25.22
N LEU A 687 -13.49 41.68 -25.82
CA LEU A 687 -13.58 43.12 -25.57
C LEU A 687 -14.93 43.70 -26.01
N MET A 688 -15.43 43.30 -27.19
CA MET A 688 -16.75 43.69 -27.67
C MET A 688 -17.83 43.29 -26.66
N LEU A 689 -17.80 42.03 -26.19
CA LEU A 689 -18.78 41.51 -25.23
C LEU A 689 -18.72 42.19 -23.86
N THR A 690 -17.53 42.56 -23.39
CA THR A 690 -17.34 43.15 -22.06
C THR A 690 -17.60 44.65 -22.01
N ARG A 691 -17.48 45.36 -23.15
CA ARG A 691 -17.66 46.82 -23.22
C ARG A 691 -18.98 47.29 -23.84
N HIS A 692 -19.93 46.39 -24.11
CA HIS A 692 -21.29 46.81 -24.47
C HIS A 692 -21.90 47.68 -23.35
N VAL A 693 -22.14 48.94 -23.72
CA VAL A 693 -22.73 49.99 -22.88
C VAL A 693 -24.01 49.46 -22.22
N ARG A 694 -24.03 49.38 -20.89
CA ARG A 694 -25.31 49.33 -20.14
C ARG A 694 -26.15 50.49 -20.66
N ILE A 695 -27.27 50.20 -21.31
CA ILE A 695 -28.24 51.20 -21.78
C ILE A 695 -28.46 52.18 -20.64
N LYS A 696 -28.02 53.43 -20.80
CA LYS A 696 -28.33 54.50 -19.84
C LYS A 696 -29.85 54.65 -19.86
N TYR A 697 -30.51 54.29 -18.76
CA TYR A 697 -31.90 54.67 -18.59
C TYR A 697 -31.98 56.20 -18.68
N PRO A 698 -32.86 56.76 -19.52
CA PRO A 698 -32.99 58.20 -19.62
C PRO A 698 -33.34 58.75 -18.24
N GLU A 699 -32.56 59.72 -17.76
CA GLU A 699 -32.89 60.50 -16.58
C GLU A 699 -34.25 61.16 -16.84
N LYS A 700 -35.23 60.88 -15.98
CA LYS A 700 -36.48 61.64 -15.94
C LYS A 700 -36.11 63.10 -15.68
N LYS A 701 -36.27 63.95 -16.70
CA LYS A 701 -36.33 65.40 -16.48
C LYS A 701 -37.44 65.67 -15.48
N GLU A 702 -37.09 66.14 -14.29
CA GLU A 702 -38.04 66.81 -13.41
C GLU A 702 -38.49 68.10 -14.10
N GLU A 703 -39.68 68.07 -14.70
CA GLU A 703 -40.43 69.29 -15.00
C GLU A 703 -40.79 69.96 -13.67
N LYS A 704 -40.10 71.06 -13.35
CA LYS A 704 -40.56 72.02 -12.35
C LYS A 704 -41.89 72.60 -12.83
N LEU A 705 -43.00 72.06 -12.32
CA LEU A 705 -44.31 72.72 -12.37
C LEU A 705 -44.22 74.02 -11.57
N ARG A 706 -44.03 75.15 -12.26
CA ARG A 706 -44.33 76.48 -11.70
C ARG A 706 -45.85 76.65 -11.71
N PHE A 707 -46.49 76.40 -10.58
CA PHE A 707 -47.86 76.84 -10.34
C PHE A 707 -47.86 78.38 -10.26
N TYR A 708 -48.46 79.02 -11.27
CA TYR A 708 -48.95 80.39 -11.17
C TYR A 708 -50.16 80.38 -10.24
N LEU A 709 -50.04 81.03 -9.08
CA LEU A 709 -51.17 81.40 -8.23
C LEU A 709 -51.51 82.85 -8.56
N GLU A 710 -52.50 83.07 -9.42
CA GLU A 710 -53.26 84.32 -9.46
C GLU A 710 -54.55 84.15 -8.64
N PRO A 711 -54.91 85.13 -7.78
CA PRO A 711 -56.07 85.02 -6.91
C PRO A 711 -57.34 85.48 -7.65
N HIS A 712 -58.25 84.55 -7.95
CA HIS A 712 -59.61 84.91 -8.33
C HIS A 712 -60.54 84.90 -7.12
N SER A 713 -61.04 86.11 -6.85
CA SER A 713 -62.20 86.51 -6.06
C SER A 713 -63.27 85.43 -5.81
N PHE A 714 -63.54 85.18 -4.53
CA PHE A 714 -64.81 84.64 -4.05
C PHE A 714 -65.92 85.67 -4.29
N ASP A 715 -66.92 85.29 -5.08
CA ASP A 715 -68.24 85.89 -5.06
C ASP A 715 -69.23 84.91 -4.40
N LYS A 716 -70.21 85.50 -3.71
CA LYS A 716 -71.19 84.89 -2.81
C LYS A 716 -72.17 83.99 -3.56
N SER A 717 -72.55 82.85 -2.96
CA SER A 717 -73.96 82.51 -2.66
C SER A 717 -74.14 81.05 -2.19
N ILE A 718 -74.77 80.93 -1.01
CA ILE A 718 -75.55 79.80 -0.45
C ILE A 718 -74.75 78.61 0.09
#